data_AF-A0A364YB57-F1
#
_entry.id   AF-A0A364YB57-F1
#
_cell.length_a   1.000
_cell.length_b   1.000
_cell.length_c   1.000
_cell.angle_alpha   90.00
_cell.angle_beta   90.00
_cell.angle_gamma   90.00
#
_symmetry.space_group_name_H-M   'P 1'
#
loop_
_entity.id
_entity.type
_entity.pdbx_description
1 polymer ?
#
loop_
_entity_poly.entity_id
_entity_poly.type
_entity_poly.pdbx_seq_one_letter_code
_entity_poly.pdbx_strand_id
1 'polypeptide(L)'
;MCLAFAFLYDEKKLLFYADHSLNLMRLTRVGIVVGLLLSCSVHAQEYRFKQYRVEQGLPSDVIKAIAEDSLGYFWIATDDGLVKYDGFRFTPYKSAFHSQYTKGFLVTKKGRLLAFGDLDLIEIKNLKDTVIFETLAMGTRNPTDSTIWFPKAAFEDRHGNIWLAEPQSLTRLSQNKLKRYDLGTLNRSTVFIRSFILFEDRQGILYAISYAGKLFRYDELDDRFEDMDVQLPEGVNHAAFYDDLLWFASTSGFYNLHLNNGEVGDVNMILPVENASHFCKSPDGAWWISTYGDDAYKLYPDQRLEALLYNFQGINQSYFSKEGDVWVATDKGVVLVQKNQFILADINSQAHFVEDIVYNHDTDVLYYCFKDNLIALKKSYDGFTWEGESVYNEQRGYFQSLQYGKRGLWASSATRVLLFVNEAKTREWNFVDDGNFVHDIFLDSKEDLWLSQAASNHIIVIRNRDLAVEKFDVPISNQSEVNVVREGLDGLYAGASGLNNYLFFKADGSNTFVNVSRPVTFNVEGDFNIVDIAIQGNTLWLASTEGLLKYDREKITRIDLGDVFTNFSVTSVALLDSANILFSNSHGLFRYNVQRGEYWLFDENAGLPSNTITDHGIYVDQKKRVWIGTSFGLATAVQPVINNGLTVKPVCVEARVNGVAKRFVDGLKLPYGAFVNFLFSAITFPENKIIMQWRMDHDSTWRVVRNHEVSITDLKPGKHTIEVRAKKNSGQGWSQSEVVTLFVDRPYWQHAEFVFLVLFICILIAWISYIATSRIMKKRKEYLQNLVQEKTHDLQKANEELLVRNTELDRFVYSASHDLSAPLKSILGLINVARLDKPNELQTQYLAMMERSVRKLEDFIRDVVSYSRNTRIPVRIEGCQFEDIVRNLLHDHQYTPNFEKITFTITDTTQGLLFTDLTRVKIILNNLISNAIKFHRFNDATIKPFVKISLTKDDANYLLTVEDNGSGIEAKHLDKIFEMFYRASEKSQGSGLGLYILKESVTKLNGTVEANSAIDQGSRFTITLPIPSVAPTV
;
A
#
# COMPACT_ATOMS: atom_id res chain seq x y z
N MET A 1 28.42 35.47 5.56
CA MET A 1 27.82 35.98 4.31
C MET A 1 26.39 36.57 4.47
N CYS A 2 25.75 36.53 5.65
CA CYS A 2 24.41 37.13 5.88
C CYS A 2 24.39 38.61 6.34
N LEU A 3 25.53 39.22 6.67
CA LEU A 3 25.60 40.64 7.05
C LEU A 3 25.66 41.60 5.84
N ALA A 4 25.78 41.09 4.61
CA ALA A 4 25.82 41.91 3.40
C ALA A 4 24.42 42.28 2.84
N PHE A 5 23.33 41.71 3.35
CA PHE A 5 21.97 41.94 2.85
C PHE A 5 21.04 42.72 3.79
N ALA A 6 21.43 42.97 5.05
CA ALA A 6 20.59 43.66 6.04
C ALA A 6 20.75 45.20 6.04
N PHE A 7 21.64 45.78 5.20
CA PHE A 7 21.88 47.23 5.14
C PHE A 7 21.04 47.98 4.09
N LEU A 8 20.07 47.32 3.44
CA LEU A 8 19.29 47.93 2.34
C LEU A 8 17.77 48.01 2.56
N TYR A 9 17.28 47.68 3.76
CA TYR A 9 15.87 47.83 4.09
C TYR A 9 15.74 48.36 5.51
N ASP A 10 15.73 49.68 5.68
CA ASP A 10 14.70 50.43 6.40
C ASP A 10 15.15 51.89 6.70
N GLU A 11 15.45 52.67 5.66
CA GLU A 11 15.52 54.14 5.79
C GLU A 11 14.12 54.72 5.60
N LYS A 12 13.25 54.61 6.62
CA LYS A 12 12.14 55.55 6.86
C LYS A 12 11.40 55.22 8.17
N LYS A 13 12.01 55.59 9.29
CA LYS A 13 11.37 56.24 10.46
C LYS A 13 12.28 56.06 11.68
N LEU A 14 12.96 57.12 12.10
CA LEU A 14 13.05 57.53 13.51
C LEU A 14 13.96 58.77 13.61
N LEU A 15 13.31 59.93 13.52
CA LEU A 15 13.82 61.22 13.97
C LEU A 15 13.33 61.42 15.42
N PHE A 16 14.18 62.02 16.26
CA PHE A 16 13.98 62.45 17.66
C PHE A 16 14.18 61.41 18.78
N TYR A 17 15.37 61.38 19.42
CA TYR A 17 15.72 62.23 20.57
C TYR A 17 17.23 62.10 20.86
N ALA A 18 17.84 63.23 21.25
CA ALA A 18 19.26 63.35 21.58
C ALA A 18 19.52 63.00 23.05
N ASP A 19 20.57 62.23 23.34
CA ASP A 19 21.33 62.41 24.58
C ASP A 19 22.78 61.90 24.45
N HIS A 20 23.74 62.73 24.83
CA HIS A 20 25.18 62.57 24.53
C HIS A 20 25.94 61.66 25.52
N SER A 21 25.25 61.09 26.51
CA SER A 21 25.81 60.25 27.58
C SER A 21 25.82 58.75 27.28
N LEU A 22 25.14 58.29 26.22
CA LEU A 22 25.04 56.86 25.84
C LEU A 22 26.22 56.35 24.99
N ASN A 23 27.10 57.22 24.51
CA ASN A 23 28.12 56.83 23.52
C ASN A 23 29.31 56.06 24.14
N LEU A 24 29.64 56.26 25.42
CA LEU A 24 30.76 55.54 26.04
C LEU A 24 30.42 54.08 26.41
N MET A 25 29.17 53.80 26.82
CA MET A 25 28.66 52.43 27.02
C MET A 25 28.38 51.72 25.69
N ARG A 26 27.99 52.45 24.64
CA ARG A 26 27.86 51.87 23.29
C ARG A 26 29.21 51.51 22.70
N LEU A 27 30.28 52.28 22.93
CA LEU A 27 31.63 51.94 22.46
C LEU A 27 32.23 50.73 23.18
N THR A 28 31.92 50.53 24.46
CA THR A 28 32.32 49.30 25.20
C THR A 28 31.45 48.10 24.83
N ARG A 29 30.15 48.26 24.61
CA ARG A 29 29.27 47.18 24.10
C ARG A 29 29.57 46.82 22.64
N VAL A 30 29.86 47.80 21.78
CA VAL A 30 30.34 47.56 20.41
C VAL A 30 31.75 46.98 20.44
N GLY A 31 32.61 47.35 21.38
CA GLY A 31 33.93 46.73 21.57
C GLY A 31 33.86 45.27 22.04
N ILE A 32 32.90 44.92 22.90
CA ILE A 32 32.66 43.53 23.35
C ILE A 32 31.95 42.71 22.25
N VAL A 33 30.99 43.30 21.53
CA VAL A 33 30.32 42.64 20.39
C VAL A 33 31.27 42.49 19.20
N VAL A 34 32.13 43.46 18.92
CA VAL A 34 33.19 43.35 17.90
C VAL A 34 34.31 42.43 18.38
N GLY A 35 34.62 42.38 19.67
CA GLY A 35 35.54 41.40 20.26
C GLY A 35 35.03 39.95 20.19
N LEU A 36 33.72 39.74 20.39
CA LEU A 36 33.03 38.45 20.23
C LEU A 36 32.80 38.09 18.75
N LEU A 37 32.62 39.07 17.87
CA LEU A 37 32.49 38.86 16.42
C LEU A 37 33.85 38.64 15.74
N LEU A 38 34.95 39.19 16.28
CA LEU A 38 36.32 38.92 15.81
C LEU A 38 36.89 37.58 16.33
N SER A 39 36.19 36.92 17.27
CA SER A 39 36.47 35.55 17.72
C SER A 39 35.39 34.55 17.27
N CYS A 40 34.44 34.97 16.44
CA CYS A 40 33.67 34.07 15.60
C CYS A 40 34.55 33.58 14.44
N SER A 41 35.51 32.71 14.77
CA SER A 41 35.89 31.64 13.85
C SER A 41 34.57 31.07 13.34
N VAL A 42 34.41 30.92 12.02
CA VAL A 42 33.25 30.22 11.46
C VAL A 42 33.39 28.78 11.94
N HIS A 43 32.77 28.49 13.09
CA HIS A 43 32.84 27.16 13.69
C HIS A 43 32.13 26.21 12.75
N ALA A 44 32.76 25.07 12.46
CA ALA A 44 32.08 23.97 11.80
C ALA A 44 30.83 23.63 12.61
N GLN A 45 29.67 23.61 11.96
CA GLN A 45 28.40 23.42 12.65
C GLN A 45 28.32 21.98 13.21
N GLU A 46 28.49 21.86 14.54
CA GLU A 46 28.51 20.57 15.25
C GLU A 46 27.15 19.84 15.20
N TYR A 47 26.07 20.59 14.98
CA TYR A 47 24.71 20.07 14.95
C TYR A 47 24.08 20.17 13.57
N ARG A 48 23.25 19.20 13.22
CA ARG A 48 22.29 19.30 12.10
C ARG A 48 20.91 19.68 12.63
N PHE A 49 20.15 20.36 11.78
CA PHE A 49 18.82 20.87 12.10
C PHE A 49 17.82 20.34 11.06
N LYS A 50 16.72 19.77 11.52
CA LYS A 50 15.59 19.36 10.66
C LYS A 50 14.33 20.02 11.18
N GLN A 51 13.70 20.85 10.34
CA GLN A 51 12.47 21.55 10.69
C GLN A 51 11.24 20.81 10.16
N TYR A 52 10.23 20.68 11.01
CA TYR A 52 8.91 20.16 10.68
C TYR A 52 7.89 21.30 10.84
N ARG A 53 7.10 21.55 9.80
CA ARG A 53 6.06 22.57 9.72
C ARG A 53 4.76 21.96 9.21
N VAL A 54 3.76 22.80 8.96
CA VAL A 54 2.47 22.36 8.37
C VAL A 54 2.67 21.57 7.07
N GLU A 55 3.66 21.95 6.26
CA GLU A 55 4.01 21.27 5.00
C GLU A 55 4.45 19.80 5.21
N GLN A 56 4.97 19.46 6.40
CA GLN A 56 5.40 18.11 6.78
C GLN A 56 4.32 17.35 7.59
N GLY A 57 3.11 17.91 7.71
CA GLY A 57 1.96 17.24 8.32
C GLY A 57 1.59 17.70 9.74
N LEU A 58 2.29 18.70 10.31
CA LEU A 58 1.82 19.34 11.54
C LEU A 58 0.50 20.11 11.27
N PRO A 59 -0.45 20.17 12.22
CA PRO A 59 -1.68 20.93 12.04
C PRO A 59 -1.48 22.45 12.18
N SER A 60 -0.45 22.88 12.91
CA SER A 60 -0.10 24.28 13.14
C SER A 60 1.40 24.45 13.26
N ASP A 61 1.91 25.61 12.83
CA ASP A 61 3.31 26.01 13.00
C ASP A 61 3.62 26.49 14.42
N VAL A 62 2.62 26.89 15.21
CA VAL A 62 2.90 27.45 16.53
C VAL A 62 2.92 26.34 17.57
N ILE A 63 4.12 25.97 18.01
CA ILE A 63 4.36 24.86 18.94
C ILE A 63 4.71 25.40 20.32
N LYS A 64 3.92 25.02 21.33
CA LYS A 64 4.06 25.52 22.70
C LYS A 64 4.99 24.65 23.54
N ALA A 65 4.87 23.34 23.40
CA ALA A 65 5.61 22.38 24.21
C ALA A 65 5.72 21.02 23.51
N ILE A 66 6.72 20.25 23.91
CA ILE A 66 6.97 18.89 23.45
C ILE A 66 7.25 18.01 24.68
N ALA A 67 6.73 16.79 24.68
CA ALA A 67 7.03 15.77 25.67
C ALA A 67 7.17 14.40 25.02
N GLU A 68 7.98 13.51 25.60
CA GLU A 68 8.09 12.12 25.18
C GLU A 68 7.35 11.22 26.18
N ASP A 69 6.54 10.27 25.68
CA ASP A 69 5.89 9.29 26.55
C ASP A 69 6.80 8.09 26.88
N SER A 70 6.28 7.17 27.70
CA SER A 70 7.03 5.98 28.13
C SER A 70 7.31 4.98 27.00
N LEU A 71 6.55 5.04 25.90
CA LEU A 71 6.74 4.22 24.71
C LEU A 71 7.68 4.88 23.67
N GLY A 72 8.07 6.13 23.90
CA GLY A 72 8.95 6.91 23.04
C GLY A 72 8.24 7.82 22.04
N TYR A 73 6.90 7.88 22.05
CA TYR A 73 6.17 8.79 21.15
C TYR A 73 6.32 10.23 21.63
N PHE A 74 6.50 11.14 20.67
CA PHE A 74 6.48 12.57 20.96
C PHE A 74 5.05 13.08 20.95
N TRP A 75 4.72 13.88 21.95
CA TRP A 75 3.49 14.61 22.11
C TRP A 75 3.79 16.09 21.98
N ILE A 76 3.03 16.76 21.13
CA ILE A 76 3.29 18.13 20.70
C ILE A 76 2.04 18.96 20.99
N ALA A 77 2.21 20.03 21.75
CA ALA A 77 1.16 20.98 22.08
C ALA A 77 1.17 22.10 21.03
N THR A 78 0.07 22.25 20.31
CA THR A 78 -0.06 23.26 19.25
C THR A 78 -1.25 24.18 19.52
N ASP A 79 -1.28 25.32 18.82
CA ASP A 79 -2.45 26.20 18.82
C ASP A 79 -3.66 25.63 18.03
N ASP A 80 -3.54 24.46 17.41
CA ASP A 80 -4.62 23.70 16.75
C ASP A 80 -4.73 22.25 17.28
N GLY A 81 -4.52 22.11 18.59
CA GLY A 81 -4.77 20.88 19.35
C GLY A 81 -3.51 20.08 19.67
N LEU A 82 -3.75 18.90 20.24
CA LEU A 82 -2.73 17.95 20.66
C LEU A 82 -2.30 17.07 19.48
N VAL A 83 -1.01 16.82 19.32
CA VAL A 83 -0.47 15.98 18.23
C VAL A 83 0.41 14.89 18.80
N LYS A 84 0.23 13.66 18.31
CA LYS A 84 1.17 12.55 18.54
C LYS A 84 2.05 12.37 17.31
N TYR A 85 3.34 12.24 17.50
CA TYR A 85 4.29 11.91 16.45
C TYR A 85 4.87 10.51 16.70
N ASP A 86 4.70 9.61 15.73
CA ASP A 86 5.12 8.20 15.79
C ASP A 86 6.49 7.94 15.16
N GLY A 87 7.25 8.99 14.86
CA GLY A 87 8.54 8.92 14.19
C GLY A 87 8.44 9.13 12.69
N PHE A 88 7.25 9.08 12.06
CA PHE A 88 7.10 9.36 10.62
C PHE A 88 5.75 10.02 10.27
N ARG A 89 4.74 9.97 11.14
CA ARG A 89 3.43 10.63 10.98
C ARG A 89 3.08 11.49 12.19
N PHE A 90 2.56 12.68 11.91
CA PHE A 90 1.87 13.53 12.88
C PHE A 90 0.38 13.21 12.90
N THR A 91 -0.15 12.77 14.04
CA THR A 91 -1.56 12.43 14.24
C THR A 91 -2.22 13.46 15.16
N PRO A 92 -3.10 14.34 14.63
CA PRO A 92 -3.80 15.32 15.45
C PRO A 92 -4.96 14.71 16.23
N TYR A 93 -5.13 15.12 17.48
CA TYR A 93 -6.21 14.76 18.40
C TYR A 93 -6.99 16.00 18.83
N LYS A 94 -7.71 16.62 17.88
CA LYS A 94 -8.46 17.87 18.11
C LYS A 94 -9.56 17.74 19.18
N SER A 95 -10.15 16.55 19.30
CA SER A 95 -11.22 16.26 20.27
C SER A 95 -10.70 15.83 21.65
N ALA A 96 -9.39 15.81 21.89
CA ALA A 96 -8.84 15.43 23.19
C ALA A 96 -9.11 16.48 24.28
N PHE A 97 -9.29 17.73 23.87
CA PHE A 97 -9.58 18.87 24.73
C PHE A 97 -10.92 19.50 24.34
N HIS A 98 -11.59 20.16 25.28
CA HIS A 98 -12.76 21.01 24.99
C HIS A 98 -12.35 22.32 24.30
N SER A 99 -11.10 22.75 24.51
CA SER A 99 -10.47 23.88 23.80
C SER A 99 -9.44 23.37 22.79
N GLN A 100 -9.38 23.98 21.61
CA GLN A 100 -8.37 23.66 20.59
C GLN A 100 -6.93 24.09 20.99
N TYR A 101 -6.76 24.87 22.06
CA TYR A 101 -5.44 25.37 22.48
C TYR A 101 -4.79 24.47 23.53
N THR A 102 -3.88 23.61 23.11
CA THR A 102 -3.02 22.85 24.03
C THR A 102 -1.80 23.70 24.41
N LYS A 103 -1.53 23.85 25.71
CA LYS A 103 -0.50 24.78 26.22
C LYS A 103 0.78 24.09 26.63
N GLY A 104 0.70 22.92 27.24
CA GLY A 104 1.88 22.26 27.76
C GLY A 104 1.64 20.86 28.29
N PHE A 105 2.72 20.28 28.79
CA PHE A 105 2.77 18.94 29.34
C PHE A 105 3.39 18.93 30.74
N LEU A 106 3.05 17.90 31.51
CA LEU A 106 3.71 17.55 32.75
C LEU A 106 3.93 16.04 32.77
N VAL A 107 5.20 15.62 32.76
CA VAL A 107 5.56 14.23 33.02
C VAL A 107 5.75 14.08 34.52
N THR A 108 4.89 13.30 35.17
CA THR A 108 4.97 13.12 36.62
C THR A 108 6.14 12.24 37.02
N LYS A 109 6.57 12.32 38.28
CA LYS A 109 7.57 11.47 38.94
C LYS A 109 7.21 9.98 38.83
N LYS A 110 5.92 9.65 38.67
CA LYS A 110 5.42 8.27 38.43
C LYS A 110 5.34 7.89 36.95
N GLY A 111 5.77 8.75 36.03
CA GLY A 111 5.78 8.51 34.58
C GLY A 111 4.43 8.70 33.89
N ARG A 112 3.45 9.36 34.54
CA ARG A 112 2.19 9.73 33.87
C ARG A 112 2.44 10.94 32.99
N LEU A 113 1.87 10.94 31.78
CA LEU A 113 1.92 12.09 30.89
C LEU A 113 0.61 12.87 31.01
N LEU A 114 0.69 14.06 31.57
CA LEU A 114 -0.45 14.99 31.65
C LEU A 114 -0.28 16.07 30.58
N ALA A 115 -1.40 16.52 30.03
CA ALA A 115 -1.45 17.65 29.12
C ALA A 115 -2.50 18.65 29.60
N PHE A 116 -2.21 19.94 29.46
CA PHE A 116 -3.13 20.99 29.84
C PHE A 116 -3.35 21.98 28.72
N GLY A 117 -4.57 22.48 28.62
CA GLY A 117 -5.01 23.51 27.69
C GLY A 117 -5.72 24.63 28.45
N ASP A 118 -6.41 25.49 27.72
CA ASP A 118 -7.12 26.62 28.31
C ASP A 118 -8.23 26.19 29.29
N LEU A 119 -8.87 25.05 29.05
CA LEU A 119 -10.07 24.60 29.77
C LEU A 119 -9.99 23.15 30.26
N ASP A 120 -8.86 22.45 30.11
CA ASP A 120 -8.75 21.07 30.58
C ASP A 120 -7.36 20.74 31.09
N LEU A 121 -7.33 19.89 32.10
CA LEU A 121 -6.17 19.07 32.45
C LEU A 121 -6.56 17.62 32.17
N ILE A 122 -5.81 16.95 31.29
CA ILE A 122 -6.05 15.56 30.89
C ILE A 122 -4.83 14.70 31.17
N GLU A 123 -5.05 13.41 31.41
CA GLU A 123 -4.02 12.38 31.34
C GLU A 123 -4.05 11.67 29.99
N ILE A 124 -2.87 11.51 29.38
CA ILE A 124 -2.67 10.77 28.14
C ILE A 124 -2.22 9.36 28.50
N LYS A 125 -3.08 8.37 28.23
CA LYS A 125 -2.75 6.94 28.36
C LYS A 125 -2.58 6.32 26.98
N ASN A 126 -1.33 6.28 26.51
CA ASN A 126 -0.98 5.65 25.23
C ASN A 126 -0.76 4.14 25.42
N LEU A 127 -1.68 3.32 24.89
CA LEU A 127 -1.67 1.86 24.99
C LEU A 127 -1.08 1.18 23.75
N LYS A 128 -0.20 1.87 23.00
CA LYS A 128 0.31 1.47 21.67
C LYS A 128 -0.73 1.57 20.55
N ASP A 129 -1.78 0.75 20.62
CA ASP A 129 -2.81 0.64 19.56
C ASP A 129 -3.94 1.66 19.66
N THR A 130 -4.06 2.31 20.81
CA THR A 130 -5.13 3.24 21.13
C THR A 130 -4.61 4.24 22.15
N VAL A 131 -5.12 5.46 22.08
CA VAL A 131 -4.86 6.50 23.08
C VAL A 131 -6.15 6.78 23.81
N ILE A 132 -6.09 6.79 25.14
CA ILE A 132 -7.20 7.18 26.02
C ILE A 132 -6.84 8.51 26.67
N PHE A 133 -7.76 9.47 26.59
CA PHE A 133 -7.66 10.76 27.27
C PHE A 133 -8.62 10.77 28.46
N GLU A 134 -8.09 10.96 29.66
CA GLU A 134 -8.87 11.03 30.90
C GLU A 134 -8.84 12.46 31.45
N THR A 135 -9.99 13.12 31.53
CA THR A 135 -10.09 14.47 32.09
C THR A 135 -9.94 14.43 33.61
N LEU A 136 -8.90 15.07 34.13
CA LEU A 136 -8.61 15.17 35.57
C LEU A 136 -9.25 16.41 36.19
N ALA A 137 -9.30 17.52 35.44
CA ALA A 137 -9.95 18.75 35.87
C ALA A 137 -10.52 19.51 34.67
N MET A 138 -11.73 20.04 34.83
CA MET A 138 -12.40 20.89 33.83
C MET A 138 -12.24 22.37 34.20
N GLY A 139 -12.14 23.18 33.16
CA GLY A 139 -12.01 24.62 33.24
C GLY A 139 -13.29 25.34 32.90
N THR A 140 -13.30 26.61 33.24
CA THR A 140 -14.42 27.53 32.99
C THR A 140 -13.86 28.90 32.68
N ARG A 141 -14.67 29.75 32.05
CA ARG A 141 -14.30 31.15 31.80
C ARG A 141 -14.29 32.00 33.07
N ASN A 142 -15.05 31.59 34.10
CA ASN A 142 -15.19 32.29 35.37
C ASN A 142 -14.60 31.47 36.51
N PRO A 143 -13.49 31.90 37.16
CA PRO A 143 -12.78 31.09 38.13
C PRO A 143 -13.68 30.68 39.32
N THR A 144 -13.74 29.38 39.61
CA THR A 144 -14.33 28.83 40.85
C THR A 144 -13.36 27.87 41.53
N ASP A 145 -13.50 27.61 42.82
CA ASP A 145 -12.62 26.68 43.55
C ASP A 145 -12.79 25.21 43.15
N SER A 146 -13.73 24.92 42.24
CA SER A 146 -13.99 23.58 41.71
C SER A 146 -13.51 23.39 40.25
N THR A 147 -12.89 24.39 39.66
CA THR A 147 -12.55 24.42 38.22
C THR A 147 -11.24 25.15 37.96
N ILE A 148 -10.51 24.74 36.93
CA ILE A 148 -9.28 25.42 36.48
C ILE A 148 -9.60 26.66 35.63
N TRP A 149 -8.65 27.59 35.53
CA TRP A 149 -8.82 28.84 34.79
C TRP A 149 -7.58 29.21 33.97
N PHE A 150 -7.57 28.84 32.68
CA PHE A 150 -6.52 29.15 31.71
C PHE A 150 -5.09 28.90 32.23
N PRO A 151 -4.76 27.67 32.66
CA PRO A 151 -3.44 27.36 33.17
C PRO A 151 -2.34 27.64 32.13
N LYS A 152 -1.20 28.16 32.58
CA LYS A 152 -0.02 28.51 31.77
C LYS A 152 1.17 27.58 32.02
N ALA A 153 1.26 27.03 33.23
CA ALA A 153 2.25 26.04 33.61
C ALA A 153 1.63 25.01 34.55
N ALA A 154 2.24 23.83 34.61
CA ALA A 154 1.88 22.76 35.54
C ALA A 154 3.14 22.23 36.23
N PHE A 155 3.00 21.84 37.50
CA PHE A 155 4.09 21.32 38.33
C PHE A 155 3.58 20.22 39.25
N GLU A 156 4.42 19.21 39.54
CA GLU A 156 4.10 18.17 40.54
C GLU A 156 5.00 18.34 41.77
N ASP A 157 4.38 18.52 42.93
CA ASP A 157 5.10 18.58 44.21
C ASP A 157 5.59 17.19 44.67
N ARG A 158 6.34 17.13 45.77
CA ARG A 158 6.84 15.87 46.34
C ARG A 158 5.77 14.96 46.90
N HIS A 159 4.61 15.52 47.24
CA HIS A 159 3.45 14.78 47.74
C HIS A 159 2.61 14.21 46.58
N GLY A 160 2.95 14.55 45.33
CA GLY A 160 2.25 14.11 44.13
C GLY A 160 0.99 14.93 43.82
N ASN A 161 0.83 16.11 44.44
CA ASN A 161 -0.23 17.04 44.05
C ASN A 161 0.18 17.77 42.78
N ILE A 162 -0.81 18.04 41.93
CA ILE A 162 -0.59 18.78 40.69
C ILE A 162 -0.97 20.23 40.92
N TRP A 163 -0.03 21.13 40.65
CA TRP A 163 -0.19 22.57 40.75
C TRP A 163 -0.30 23.17 39.36
N LEU A 164 -1.27 24.07 39.18
CA LEU A 164 -1.49 24.79 37.94
C LEU A 164 -1.31 26.29 38.18
N ALA A 165 -0.46 26.92 37.37
CA ALA A 165 -0.29 28.37 37.38
C ALA A 165 -1.33 29.02 36.46
N GLU A 166 -2.29 29.72 37.04
CA GLU A 166 -3.34 30.48 36.34
C GLU A 166 -2.93 31.96 36.25
N PRO A 167 -3.61 32.82 35.47
CA PRO A 167 -3.15 34.20 35.23
C PRO A 167 -2.88 35.06 36.49
N GLN A 168 -3.59 34.83 37.60
CA GLN A 168 -3.42 35.59 38.85
C GLN A 168 -3.38 34.69 40.11
N SER A 169 -3.48 33.38 39.93
CA SER A 169 -3.66 32.42 41.01
C SER A 169 -2.90 31.13 40.76
N LEU A 170 -2.69 30.37 41.83
CA LEU A 170 -2.22 28.99 41.77
C LEU A 170 -3.38 28.07 42.13
N THR A 171 -3.51 26.94 41.46
CA THR A 171 -4.55 25.94 41.79
C THR A 171 -3.90 24.60 42.07
N ARG A 172 -4.15 24.03 43.25
CA ARG A 172 -3.71 22.70 43.65
C ARG A 172 -4.80 21.67 43.38
N LEU A 173 -4.46 20.61 42.67
CA LEU A 173 -5.26 19.39 42.51
C LEU A 173 -4.67 18.30 43.42
N SER A 174 -5.42 17.92 44.45
CA SER A 174 -5.08 16.83 45.37
C SER A 174 -6.30 15.95 45.61
N GLN A 175 -6.16 14.63 45.48
CA GLN A 175 -7.26 13.67 45.67
C GLN A 175 -8.55 14.04 44.91
N ASN A 176 -8.42 14.50 43.65
CA ASN A 176 -9.51 14.99 42.81
C ASN A 176 -10.28 16.22 43.34
N LYS A 177 -9.70 16.96 44.29
CA LYS A 177 -10.22 18.25 44.76
C LYS A 177 -9.29 19.38 44.34
N LEU A 178 -9.88 20.45 43.85
CA LEU A 178 -9.17 21.68 43.53
C LEU A 178 -9.25 22.65 44.72
N LYS A 179 -8.16 23.40 44.93
CA LYS A 179 -8.12 24.55 45.83
C LYS A 179 -7.32 25.66 45.14
N ARG A 180 -7.87 26.87 45.10
CA ARG A 180 -7.24 28.05 44.50
C ARG A 180 -6.59 28.94 45.56
N TYR A 181 -5.45 29.51 45.21
CA TYR A 181 -4.67 30.46 45.99
C TYR A 181 -4.51 31.72 45.13
N ASP A 182 -5.25 32.79 45.47
CA ASP A 182 -5.14 34.07 44.77
C ASP A 182 -3.92 34.83 45.29
N LEU A 183 -3.02 35.21 44.37
CA LEU A 183 -1.80 35.95 44.67
C LEU A 183 -1.94 37.44 44.34
N GLY A 184 -3.14 37.90 43.99
CA GLY A 184 -3.47 39.29 43.76
C GLY A 184 -3.18 39.77 42.34
N THR A 185 -3.97 40.74 41.88
CA THR A 185 -3.92 41.25 40.51
C THR A 185 -2.62 41.99 40.15
N LEU A 186 -1.87 42.46 41.15
CA LEU A 186 -0.56 43.11 40.95
C LEU A 186 0.51 42.12 40.49
N ASN A 187 0.35 40.83 40.82
CA ASN A 187 1.29 39.76 40.44
C ASN A 187 0.90 39.06 39.13
N ARG A 188 -0.20 39.49 38.50
CA ARG A 188 -0.64 39.00 37.21
C ARG A 188 0.36 39.41 36.13
N SER A 189 0.74 38.46 35.28
CA SER A 189 1.60 38.77 34.13
C SER A 189 0.92 39.75 33.18
N THR A 190 1.69 40.73 32.68
CA THR A 190 1.28 41.60 31.57
C THR A 190 1.22 40.84 30.24
N VAL A 191 1.85 39.66 30.17
CA VAL A 191 1.86 38.77 29.00
C VAL A 191 0.87 37.64 29.24
N PHE A 192 -0.22 37.61 28.46
CA PHE A 192 -1.35 36.69 28.69
C PHE A 192 -0.98 35.19 28.66
N ILE A 193 0.11 34.82 28.00
CA ILE A 193 0.56 33.42 27.91
C ILE A 193 1.51 33.01 29.04
N ARG A 194 1.90 33.92 29.93
CA ARG A 194 2.85 33.68 31.02
C ARG A 194 2.17 33.88 32.37
N SER A 195 2.69 33.23 33.40
CA SER A 195 2.19 33.39 34.77
C SER A 195 3.29 33.00 35.77
N PHE A 196 2.92 32.38 36.89
CA PHE A 196 3.80 31.88 37.91
C PHE A 196 4.57 30.65 37.44
N ILE A 197 5.83 30.54 37.88
CA ILE A 197 6.63 29.32 37.76
C ILE A 197 6.78 28.71 39.15
N LEU A 198 6.47 27.41 39.28
CA LEU A 198 6.60 26.68 40.53
C LEU A 198 7.84 25.78 40.52
N PHE A 199 8.45 25.61 41.68
CA PHE A 199 9.55 24.68 41.91
C PHE A 199 9.63 24.32 43.39
N GLU A 200 10.34 23.24 43.71
CA GLU A 200 10.63 22.83 45.09
C GLU A 200 12.12 22.93 45.35
N ASP A 201 12.48 23.33 46.57
CA ASP A 201 13.85 23.17 47.05
C ASP A 201 14.12 21.70 47.46
N ARG A 202 15.37 21.43 47.87
CA ARG A 202 15.79 20.10 48.32
C ARG A 202 15.01 19.61 49.56
N GLN A 203 14.56 20.52 50.42
CA GLN A 203 13.82 20.20 51.63
C GLN A 203 12.32 20.00 51.39
N GLY A 204 11.81 20.50 50.28
CA GLY A 204 10.43 20.30 49.83
C GLY A 204 9.51 21.45 49.93
N ILE A 205 10.08 22.59 50.29
CA ILE A 205 9.29 23.79 50.38
C ILE A 205 8.98 24.18 48.93
N LEU A 206 7.69 24.32 48.66
CA LEU A 206 7.19 24.76 47.37
C LEU A 206 7.31 26.28 47.29
N TYR A 207 7.82 26.77 46.17
CA TYR A 207 7.92 28.19 45.87
C TYR A 207 7.22 28.51 44.56
N ALA A 208 6.84 29.78 44.41
CA ALA A 208 6.33 30.31 43.15
C ALA A 208 6.99 31.66 42.84
N ILE A 209 7.37 31.87 41.58
CA ILE A 209 7.88 33.16 41.10
C ILE A 209 6.87 33.75 40.14
N SER A 210 6.44 34.99 40.38
CA SER A 210 5.60 35.72 39.43
C SER A 210 6.41 36.19 38.21
N TYR A 211 5.74 36.46 37.10
CA TYR A 211 6.40 37.04 35.93
C TYR A 211 7.06 38.40 36.23
N ALA A 212 6.58 39.13 37.22
CA ALA A 212 7.18 40.38 37.68
C ALA A 212 8.40 40.18 38.61
N GLY A 213 8.84 38.94 38.84
CA GLY A 213 10.01 38.64 39.67
C GLY A 213 9.74 38.55 41.18
N LYS A 214 8.48 38.57 41.62
CA LYS A 214 8.14 38.37 43.04
C LYS A 214 8.23 36.89 43.43
N LEU A 215 8.91 36.60 44.54
CA LEU A 215 9.08 35.24 45.06
C LEU A 215 8.11 34.97 46.24
N PHE A 216 7.39 33.86 46.14
CA PHE A 216 6.46 33.39 47.16
C PHE A 216 6.90 32.03 47.70
N ARG A 217 6.75 31.84 49.02
CA ARG A 217 6.93 30.56 49.70
C ARG A 217 5.57 29.98 50.08
N TYR A 218 5.36 28.70 49.84
CA TYR A 218 4.19 27.99 50.34
C TYR A 218 4.42 27.55 51.80
N ASP A 219 3.55 28.00 52.69
CA ASP A 219 3.49 27.53 54.07
C ASP A 219 2.48 26.36 54.15
N GLU A 220 3.01 25.15 54.42
CA GLU A 220 2.17 23.95 54.53
C GLU A 220 1.27 23.94 55.78
N LEU A 221 1.67 24.61 56.86
CA LEU A 221 0.92 24.64 58.12
C LEU A 221 -0.30 25.55 58.01
N ASP A 222 -0.11 26.74 57.43
CA ASP A 222 -1.17 27.72 57.22
C ASP A 222 -1.93 27.51 55.88
N ASP A 223 -1.46 26.59 55.03
CA ASP A 223 -2.01 26.28 53.71
C ASP A 223 -2.26 27.55 52.87
N ARG A 224 -1.20 28.39 52.78
CA ARG A 224 -1.17 29.69 52.08
C ARG A 224 0.21 29.98 51.46
N PHE A 225 0.26 30.91 50.52
CA PHE A 225 1.51 31.47 50.00
C PHE A 225 1.86 32.79 50.71
N GLU A 226 3.13 32.97 51.04
CA GLU A 226 3.68 34.15 51.70
C GLU A 226 4.68 34.85 50.76
N ASP A 227 4.54 36.18 50.57
CA ASP A 227 5.54 36.99 49.84
C ASP A 227 6.83 37.04 50.65
N MET A 228 7.95 36.69 50.02
CA MET A 228 9.26 36.67 50.66
C MET A 228 9.94 38.05 50.70
N ASP A 229 9.29 39.08 50.15
CA ASP A 229 9.81 40.45 49.98
C ASP A 229 11.14 40.50 49.20
N VAL A 230 11.30 39.56 48.26
CA VAL A 230 12.45 39.47 47.36
C VAL A 230 12.02 39.80 45.94
N GLN A 231 12.80 40.69 45.31
CA GLN A 231 12.59 41.12 43.94
C GLN A 231 13.68 40.53 43.04
N LEU A 232 13.30 39.52 42.26
CA LEU A 232 14.13 38.94 41.21
C LEU A 232 14.04 39.77 39.92
N PRO A 233 14.95 39.56 38.95
CA PRO A 233 14.82 40.12 37.61
C PRO A 233 13.43 39.85 37.02
N GLU A 234 12.83 40.88 36.42
CA GLU A 234 11.52 40.76 35.78
C GLU A 234 11.56 39.79 34.59
N GLY A 235 10.38 39.29 34.22
CA GLY A 235 10.20 38.49 33.04
C GLY A 235 10.68 37.04 33.18
N VAL A 236 10.58 36.45 34.38
CA VAL A 236 10.97 35.06 34.62
C VAL A 236 10.08 34.11 33.79
N ASN A 237 10.67 33.42 32.83
CA ASN A 237 9.99 32.54 31.89
C ASN A 237 10.09 31.05 32.25
N HIS A 238 11.20 30.66 32.86
CA HIS A 238 11.44 29.30 33.34
C HIS A 238 12.33 29.34 34.57
N ALA A 239 12.12 28.43 35.52
CA ALA A 239 12.91 28.29 36.72
C ALA A 239 12.92 26.84 37.16
N ALA A 240 14.05 26.39 37.69
CA ALA A 240 14.23 25.02 38.15
C ALA A 240 15.36 24.95 39.19
N PHE A 241 15.21 24.03 40.13
CA PHE A 241 16.19 23.83 41.20
C PHE A 241 17.19 22.74 40.81
N TYR A 242 18.48 23.09 40.75
CA TYR A 242 19.58 22.18 40.39
C TYR A 242 20.82 22.45 41.24
N ASP A 243 21.46 21.40 41.73
CA ASP A 243 22.72 21.45 42.49
C ASP A 243 22.69 22.46 43.67
N ASP A 244 21.60 22.41 44.46
CA ASP A 244 21.34 23.32 45.60
C ASP A 244 21.19 24.81 45.23
N LEU A 245 21.02 25.12 43.94
CA LEU A 245 20.78 26.46 43.42
C LEU A 245 19.44 26.53 42.69
N LEU A 246 18.76 27.66 42.82
CA LEU A 246 17.66 28.03 41.94
C LEU A 246 18.26 28.64 40.67
N TRP A 247 18.01 28.01 39.53
CA TRP A 247 18.36 28.53 38.21
C TRP A 247 17.10 29.09 37.56
N PHE A 248 17.22 30.23 36.86
CA PHE A 248 16.08 30.81 36.15
C PHE A 248 16.49 31.62 34.93
N ALA A 249 15.63 31.58 33.92
CA ALA A 249 15.72 32.38 32.70
C ALA A 249 14.73 33.54 32.78
N SER A 250 15.22 34.76 32.54
CA SER A 250 14.42 35.99 32.53
C SER A 250 14.54 36.74 31.20
N THR A 251 13.83 37.86 31.05
CA THR A 251 13.94 38.70 29.86
C THR A 251 15.32 39.35 29.69
N SER A 252 16.13 39.42 30.74
CA SER A 252 17.44 40.09 30.74
C SER A 252 18.64 39.14 30.84
N GLY A 253 18.42 37.85 31.09
CA GLY A 253 19.52 36.88 31.14
C GLY A 253 19.17 35.55 31.78
N PHE A 254 20.22 34.75 31.97
CA PHE A 254 20.20 33.49 32.71
C PHE A 254 20.93 33.66 34.03
N TYR A 255 20.27 33.27 35.13
CA TYR A 255 20.69 33.57 36.49
C TYR A 255 20.68 32.33 37.37
N ASN A 256 21.41 32.40 38.48
CA ASN A 256 21.21 31.50 39.61
C ASN A 256 21.26 32.24 40.95
N LEU A 257 20.74 31.60 41.99
CA LEU A 257 20.85 32.07 43.37
C LEU A 257 20.80 30.90 44.35
N HIS A 258 21.34 31.12 45.55
CA HIS A 258 21.19 30.19 46.67
C HIS A 258 19.83 30.39 47.34
N LEU A 259 19.09 29.30 47.51
CA LEU A 259 17.83 29.29 48.25
C LEU A 259 17.90 28.17 49.31
N ASN A 260 17.94 28.54 50.59
CA ASN A 260 18.03 27.58 51.67
C ASN A 260 17.11 27.97 52.83
N ASN A 261 16.15 27.11 53.18
CA ASN A 261 15.23 27.30 54.30
C ASN A 261 14.48 28.64 54.28
N GLY A 262 14.11 29.12 53.09
CA GLY A 262 13.47 30.43 52.91
C GLY A 262 14.41 31.64 52.99
N GLU A 263 15.72 31.45 53.15
CA GLU A 263 16.70 32.51 52.95
C GLU A 263 17.12 32.57 51.48
N VAL A 264 17.10 33.76 50.90
CA VAL A 264 17.50 34.03 49.52
C VAL A 264 18.88 34.70 49.51
N GLY A 265 19.83 34.06 48.86
CA GLY A 265 21.17 34.62 48.64
C GLY A 265 21.22 35.60 47.46
N ASP A 266 22.44 36.02 47.12
CA ASP A 266 22.66 36.95 46.01
C ASP A 266 22.25 36.35 44.66
N VAL A 267 21.66 37.20 43.81
CA VAL A 267 21.27 36.85 42.44
C VAL A 267 22.48 37.01 41.53
N ASN A 268 23.01 35.90 41.02
CA ASN A 268 24.16 35.88 40.14
C ASN A 268 23.70 35.78 38.68
N MET A 269 24.10 36.74 37.84
CA MET A 269 23.93 36.65 36.39
C MET A 269 25.03 35.75 35.82
N ILE A 270 24.63 34.66 35.17
CA ILE A 270 25.53 33.68 34.57
C ILE A 270 25.79 34.00 33.10
N LEU A 271 24.74 34.38 32.38
CA LEU A 271 24.85 34.73 30.97
C LEU A 271 23.90 35.88 30.61
N PRO A 272 24.39 37.02 30.09
CA PRO A 272 23.55 38.09 29.60
C PRO A 272 22.94 37.69 28.25
N VAL A 273 21.67 37.30 28.26
CA VAL A 273 20.91 36.90 27.06
C VAL A 273 19.57 37.61 27.05
N GLU A 274 19.22 38.21 25.92
CA GLU A 274 17.92 38.86 25.78
C GLU A 274 16.80 37.82 25.62
N ASN A 275 15.70 38.01 26.35
CA ASN A 275 14.50 37.18 26.24
C ASN A 275 14.75 35.67 26.39
N ALA A 276 15.57 35.27 27.38
CA ALA A 276 15.77 33.85 27.69
C ALA A 276 14.42 33.19 28.04
N SER A 277 14.02 32.20 27.24
CA SER A 277 12.69 31.61 27.26
C SER A 277 12.62 30.33 28.10
N HIS A 278 13.60 29.45 27.93
CA HIS A 278 13.64 28.12 28.55
C HIS A 278 15.10 27.69 28.73
N PHE A 279 15.34 26.75 29.64
CA PHE A 279 16.64 26.09 29.74
C PHE A 279 16.48 24.64 30.21
N CYS A 280 17.45 23.80 29.89
CA CYS A 280 17.49 22.41 30.36
C CYS A 280 18.93 21.91 30.41
N LYS A 281 19.20 20.90 31.25
CA LYS A 281 20.51 20.22 31.25
C LYS A 281 20.58 19.25 30.09
N SER A 282 21.67 19.34 29.34
CA SER A 282 22.03 18.35 28.32
C SER A 282 22.70 17.12 28.95
N PRO A 283 22.76 15.96 28.25
CA PRO A 283 23.34 14.73 28.80
C PRO A 283 24.81 14.82 29.20
N ASP A 284 25.57 15.75 28.61
CA ASP A 284 26.98 16.01 28.96
C ASP A 284 27.15 17.00 30.13
N GLY A 285 26.04 17.44 30.74
CA GLY A 285 26.02 18.34 31.89
C GLY A 285 26.01 19.82 31.54
N ALA A 286 26.11 20.20 30.26
CA ALA A 286 26.01 21.59 29.84
C ALA A 286 24.58 22.13 29.94
N TRP A 287 24.45 23.44 30.15
CA TRP A 287 23.18 24.15 30.07
C TRP A 287 22.81 24.45 28.63
N TRP A 288 21.65 23.98 28.20
CA TRP A 288 21.02 24.40 26.96
C TRP A 288 20.06 25.56 27.28
N ILE A 289 20.37 26.74 26.75
CA ILE A 289 19.63 27.98 27.03
C ILE A 289 18.96 28.41 25.73
N SER A 290 17.66 28.64 25.78
CA SER A 290 16.82 29.04 24.64
C SER A 290 16.33 30.46 24.80
N THR A 291 16.05 31.13 23.68
CA THR A 291 15.52 32.50 23.66
C THR A 291 14.23 32.58 22.86
N TYR A 292 13.38 33.56 23.16
CA TYR A 292 12.26 33.92 22.27
C TYR A 292 12.72 34.63 20.99
N GLY A 293 14.01 34.91 20.84
CA GLY A 293 14.62 35.36 19.59
C GLY A 293 14.96 34.18 18.68
N ASP A 294 15.99 34.38 17.85
CA ASP A 294 16.45 33.36 16.91
C ASP A 294 17.57 32.48 17.50
N ASP A 295 18.05 32.78 18.71
CA ASP A 295 19.28 32.21 19.25
C ASP A 295 19.04 31.11 20.30
N ALA A 296 19.95 30.14 20.32
CA ALA A 296 20.12 29.17 21.39
C ALA A 296 21.61 29.03 21.73
N TYR A 297 21.89 28.78 23.01
CA TYR A 297 23.24 28.69 23.54
C TYR A 297 23.45 27.40 24.31
N LYS A 298 24.65 26.86 24.22
CA LYS A 298 25.12 25.76 25.06
C LYS A 298 26.27 26.25 25.93
N LEU A 299 26.06 26.27 27.24
CA LEU A 299 27.04 26.67 28.25
C LEU A 299 27.58 25.43 28.95
N TYR A 300 28.83 25.09 28.67
CA TYR A 300 29.50 23.92 29.23
C TYR A 300 29.91 24.15 30.70
N PRO A 301 30.11 23.07 31.48
CA PRO A 301 30.53 23.19 32.88
C PRO A 301 31.85 23.95 33.10
N ASP A 302 32.73 23.94 32.10
CA ASP A 302 34.00 24.67 32.07
C ASP A 302 33.84 26.15 31.66
N GLN A 303 32.61 26.66 31.63
CA GLN A 303 32.23 28.03 31.22
C GLN A 303 32.42 28.33 29.74
N ARG A 304 32.74 27.34 28.90
CA ARG A 304 32.74 27.52 27.45
C ARG A 304 31.32 27.78 26.97
N LEU A 305 31.14 28.79 26.14
CA LEU A 305 29.86 29.16 25.55
C LEU A 305 29.89 28.87 24.05
N GLU A 306 28.88 28.14 23.58
CA GLU A 306 28.68 27.84 22.16
C GLU A 306 27.33 28.40 21.73
N ALA A 307 27.32 29.28 20.72
CA ALA A 307 26.10 29.78 20.11
C ALA A 307 25.71 28.90 18.91
N LEU A 308 24.45 28.51 18.84
CA LEU A 308 23.93 27.68 17.75
C LEU A 308 23.52 28.57 16.58
N LEU A 309 24.21 28.43 15.45
CA LEU A 309 23.96 29.20 14.23
C LEU A 309 22.76 28.63 13.45
N TYR A 310 21.55 28.80 13.98
CA TYR A 310 20.30 28.42 13.31
C TYR A 310 19.21 29.44 13.62
N ASN A 311 18.40 29.82 12.63
CA ASN A 311 17.28 30.72 12.86
C ASN A 311 16.07 29.91 13.37
N PHE A 312 15.89 29.88 14.70
CA PHE A 312 14.79 29.13 15.33
C PHE A 312 13.42 29.83 15.22
N GLN A 313 13.37 31.14 14.96
CA GLN A 313 12.14 31.92 14.88
C GLN A 313 11.28 31.83 16.16
N GLY A 314 11.92 32.05 17.31
CA GLY A 314 11.29 32.07 18.63
C GLY A 314 11.14 30.68 19.27
N ILE A 315 11.96 30.40 20.29
CA ILE A 315 11.94 29.10 21.00
C ILE A 315 11.03 29.18 22.22
N ASN A 316 9.98 28.37 22.23
CA ASN A 316 9.05 28.24 23.36
C ASN A 316 9.56 27.22 24.39
N GLN A 317 10.10 26.08 23.94
CA GLN A 317 10.65 25.04 24.79
C GLN A 317 11.74 24.25 24.05
N SER A 318 12.78 23.84 24.77
CA SER A 318 13.74 22.83 24.31
C SER A 318 13.63 21.58 25.17
N TYR A 319 13.59 20.42 24.54
CA TYR A 319 13.41 19.12 25.18
C TYR A 319 14.49 18.14 24.71
N PHE A 320 15.25 17.55 25.64
CA PHE A 320 16.17 16.45 25.32
C PHE A 320 15.41 15.12 25.32
N SER A 321 15.44 14.43 24.17
CA SER A 321 14.94 13.06 24.03
C SER A 321 15.81 12.07 24.79
N LYS A 322 15.29 10.85 25.00
CA LYS A 322 16.07 9.75 25.59
C LYS A 322 17.31 9.36 24.78
N GLU A 323 17.35 9.65 23.47
CA GLU A 323 18.54 9.42 22.62
C GLU A 323 19.60 10.53 22.73
N GLY A 324 19.28 11.65 23.40
CA GLY A 324 20.15 12.82 23.51
C GLY A 324 19.97 13.86 22.39
N ASP A 325 19.06 13.62 21.43
CA ASP A 325 18.64 14.63 20.45
C ASP A 325 17.78 15.72 21.10
N VAL A 326 17.87 16.96 20.61
CA VAL A 326 17.07 18.08 21.12
C VAL A 326 15.88 18.35 20.21
N TRP A 327 14.70 18.39 20.79
CA TRP A 327 13.45 18.79 20.16
C TRP A 327 13.09 20.18 20.62
N VAL A 328 13.08 21.12 19.68
CA VAL A 328 12.86 22.54 19.95
C VAL A 328 11.48 22.92 19.42
N ALA A 329 10.59 23.32 20.33
CA ALA A 329 9.28 23.89 20.02
C ALA A 329 9.44 25.37 19.66
N THR A 330 9.01 25.76 18.47
CA THR A 330 9.12 27.15 18.00
C THR A 330 7.79 27.73 17.54
N ASP A 331 7.75 29.03 17.24
CA ASP A 331 6.59 29.66 16.61
C ASP A 331 6.49 29.34 15.10
N LYS A 332 7.44 28.56 14.57
CA LYS A 332 7.55 28.14 13.17
C LYS A 332 7.83 26.64 13.05
N GLY A 333 7.18 25.84 13.89
CA GLY A 333 7.15 24.40 13.85
C GLY A 333 8.04 23.77 14.91
N VAL A 334 8.52 22.58 14.61
CA VAL A 334 9.41 21.81 15.48
C VAL A 334 10.77 21.70 14.81
N VAL A 335 11.83 22.01 15.54
CA VAL A 335 13.21 21.82 15.07
C VAL A 335 13.85 20.68 15.83
N LEU A 336 14.21 19.63 15.12
CA LEU A 336 15.05 18.54 15.62
C LEU A 336 16.51 18.93 15.43
N VAL A 337 17.24 19.03 16.54
CA VAL A 337 18.68 19.32 16.58
C VAL A 337 19.42 18.06 16.98
N GLN A 338 20.37 17.64 16.14
CA GLN A 338 21.12 16.40 16.36
C GLN A 338 22.60 16.66 16.20
N LYS A 339 23.42 16.03 17.04
CA LYS A 339 24.87 16.13 16.92
C LYS A 339 25.35 15.35 15.69
N ASN A 340 26.20 15.96 14.88
CA ASN A 340 26.82 15.29 13.74
C ASN A 340 27.85 14.26 14.22
N GLN A 341 28.06 13.19 13.45
CA GLN A 341 29.12 12.21 13.71
C GLN A 341 30.47 12.74 13.20
N PHE A 342 30.43 13.48 12.11
CA PHE A 342 31.57 14.12 11.47
C PHE A 342 31.36 15.64 11.44
N ILE A 343 32.43 16.39 11.58
CA ILE A 343 32.45 17.84 11.37
C ILE A 343 33.57 18.18 10.40
N LEU A 344 33.46 19.34 9.76
CA LEU A 344 34.59 19.93 9.04
C LEU A 344 35.73 20.21 10.04
N ALA A 345 36.91 19.66 9.77
CA ALA A 345 38.06 19.77 10.66
C ALA A 345 38.66 21.18 10.69
N ASP A 346 38.67 21.87 9.54
CA ASP A 346 39.19 23.23 9.40
C ASP A 346 38.53 23.97 8.24
N ILE A 347 38.36 25.28 8.40
CA ILE A 347 37.73 26.17 7.44
C ILE A 347 38.56 26.32 6.15
N ASN A 348 39.89 26.22 6.21
CA ASN A 348 40.72 26.35 5.01
C ASN A 348 40.54 25.17 4.04
N SER A 349 40.07 24.02 4.55
CA SER A 349 39.73 22.88 3.70
C SER A 349 38.37 23.02 3.02
N GLN A 350 37.51 23.96 3.46
CA GLN A 350 36.15 24.06 2.97
C GLN A 350 36.11 24.33 1.46
N ALA A 351 35.27 23.57 0.73
CA ALA A 351 35.13 23.69 -0.72
C ALA A 351 36.41 23.36 -1.52
N HIS A 352 37.35 22.65 -0.90
CA HIS A 352 38.55 22.12 -1.56
C HIS A 352 38.54 20.59 -1.59
N PHE A 353 39.10 20.04 -2.67
CA PHE A 353 39.31 18.61 -2.85
C PHE A 353 40.58 18.20 -2.09
N VAL A 354 40.43 17.43 -1.01
CA VAL A 354 41.56 17.01 -0.14
C VAL A 354 42.22 15.79 -0.75
N GLU A 355 43.46 15.94 -1.22
CA GLU A 355 44.16 14.91 -1.99
C GLU A 355 44.66 13.77 -1.08
N ASP A 356 45.35 14.09 0.01
CA ASP A 356 45.85 13.09 0.96
C ASP A 356 46.02 13.69 2.37
N ILE A 357 46.11 12.81 3.37
CA ILE A 357 46.16 13.11 4.80
C ILE A 357 47.22 12.25 5.48
N VAL A 358 48.06 12.87 6.30
CA VAL A 358 49.01 12.15 7.14
C VAL A 358 49.15 12.77 8.52
N TYR A 359 49.53 11.97 9.52
CA TYR A 359 49.65 12.44 10.90
C TYR A 359 51.09 12.31 11.42
N ASN A 360 51.56 13.37 12.07
CA ASN A 360 52.76 13.33 12.88
C ASN A 360 52.40 13.00 14.34
N HIS A 361 52.72 11.78 14.75
CA HIS A 361 52.43 11.29 16.09
C HIS A 361 53.25 11.96 17.20
N ASP A 362 54.46 12.45 16.88
CA ASP A 362 55.36 13.02 17.89
C ASP A 362 54.94 14.44 18.30
N THR A 363 54.34 15.20 17.38
CA THR A 363 53.92 16.60 17.62
C THR A 363 52.40 16.80 17.64
N ASP A 364 51.60 15.73 17.50
CA ASP A 364 50.13 15.76 17.42
C ASP A 364 49.58 16.63 16.26
N VAL A 365 50.37 16.81 15.19
CA VAL A 365 50.02 17.63 14.00
C VAL A 365 49.53 16.75 12.86
N LEU A 366 48.40 17.09 12.25
CA LEU A 366 47.91 16.46 11.02
C LEU A 366 48.33 17.32 9.82
N TYR A 367 48.86 16.71 8.77
CA TYR A 367 49.11 17.39 7.50
C TYR A 367 48.10 16.92 6.47
N TYR A 368 47.62 17.84 5.65
CA TYR A 368 46.79 17.51 4.50
C TYR A 368 47.15 18.44 3.34
N CYS A 369 46.80 18.02 2.13
CA CYS A 369 47.05 18.81 0.94
C CYS A 369 45.81 18.92 0.05
N PHE A 370 45.75 20.01 -0.71
CA PHE A 370 44.77 20.21 -1.77
C PHE A 370 45.39 21.08 -2.85
N LYS A 371 45.21 20.71 -4.13
CA LYS A 371 45.83 21.43 -5.25
C LYS A 371 47.33 21.67 -4.99
N ASP A 372 47.75 22.92 -4.98
CA ASP A 372 49.09 23.42 -4.76
C ASP A 372 49.42 23.69 -3.28
N ASN A 373 48.51 23.46 -2.34
CA ASN A 373 48.69 23.85 -0.94
C ASN A 373 48.94 22.63 -0.04
N LEU A 374 49.95 22.78 0.83
CA LEU A 374 50.24 21.88 1.93
C LEU A 374 49.95 22.60 3.25
N ILE A 375 49.09 22.01 4.08
CA ILE A 375 48.60 22.61 5.32
C ILE A 375 49.00 21.74 6.52
N ALA A 376 49.43 22.39 7.60
CA ALA A 376 49.58 21.81 8.91
C ALA A 376 48.37 22.16 9.77
N LEU A 377 47.65 21.16 10.21
CA LEU A 377 46.51 21.27 11.09
C LEU A 377 46.95 21.02 12.53
N LYS A 378 46.89 22.08 13.35
CA LYS A 378 47.32 22.09 14.75
C LYS A 378 46.11 22.33 15.65
N LYS A 379 46.14 21.85 16.89
CA LYS A 379 45.11 22.24 17.86
C LYS A 379 45.26 23.72 18.21
N SER A 380 44.15 24.43 18.27
CA SER A 380 44.13 25.82 18.73
C SER A 380 44.47 25.91 20.22
N TYR A 381 44.63 27.14 20.71
CA TYR A 381 44.89 27.42 22.13
C TYR A 381 43.76 26.95 23.06
N ASP A 382 42.53 26.80 22.56
CA ASP A 382 41.42 26.27 23.34
C ASP A 382 41.52 24.74 23.55
N GLY A 383 42.33 24.05 22.73
CA GLY A 383 42.57 22.60 22.81
C GLY A 383 41.48 21.71 22.22
N PHE A 384 40.38 22.30 21.74
CA PHE A 384 39.18 21.64 21.22
C PHE A 384 39.02 21.80 19.70
N THR A 385 39.43 22.95 19.15
CA THR A 385 39.34 23.24 17.72
C THR A 385 40.68 23.00 17.02
N TRP A 386 40.62 22.80 15.70
CA TRP A 386 41.80 22.67 14.86
C TRP A 386 41.92 23.88 13.96
N GLU A 387 43.15 24.36 13.80
CA GLU A 387 43.48 25.51 12.97
C GLU A 387 44.51 25.09 11.92
N GLY A 388 44.18 25.36 10.65
CA GLY A 388 45.07 25.09 9.53
C GLY A 388 46.05 26.24 9.29
N GLU A 389 47.34 25.93 9.21
CA GLU A 389 48.41 26.84 8.81
C GLU A 389 49.04 26.38 7.50
N SER A 390 49.20 27.30 6.53
CA SER A 390 49.89 26.97 5.28
C SER A 390 51.38 26.73 5.52
N VAL A 391 51.84 25.53 5.17
CA VAL A 391 53.25 25.11 5.26
C VAL A 391 54.00 25.46 3.98
N TYR A 392 53.41 25.12 2.85
CA TYR A 392 54.03 25.32 1.54
C TYR A 392 52.98 25.47 0.44
N ASN A 393 53.28 26.36 -0.51
CA ASN A 393 52.51 26.52 -1.73
C ASN A 393 53.41 26.16 -2.94
N GLU A 394 53.02 25.11 -3.65
CA GLU A 394 53.73 24.57 -4.79
C GLU A 394 53.50 25.42 -6.05
N GLN A 395 54.59 25.95 -6.62
CA GLN A 395 54.50 26.84 -7.77
C GLN A 395 54.30 26.12 -9.11
N ARG A 396 54.67 24.82 -9.19
CA ARG A 396 54.74 24.08 -10.47
C ARG A 396 54.13 22.68 -10.38
N GLY A 397 52.93 22.56 -9.85
CA GLY A 397 52.25 21.28 -9.77
C GLY A 397 51.13 21.30 -8.75
N TYR A 398 50.69 20.09 -8.40
CA TYR A 398 49.70 19.86 -7.37
C TYR A 398 50.14 18.63 -6.58
N PHE A 399 49.86 18.65 -5.28
CA PHE A 399 50.13 17.55 -4.38
C PHE A 399 49.19 16.38 -4.67
N GLN A 400 49.67 15.16 -4.47
CA GLN A 400 48.87 13.94 -4.69
C GLN A 400 48.89 13.00 -3.49
N SER A 401 50.04 12.81 -2.85
CA SER A 401 50.17 11.92 -1.69
C SER A 401 51.19 12.42 -0.67
N LEU A 402 50.98 12.08 0.60
CA LEU A 402 51.75 12.51 1.77
C LEU A 402 52.16 11.31 2.63
N GLN A 403 53.38 11.35 3.17
CA GLN A 403 53.84 10.38 4.17
C GLN A 403 54.68 11.07 5.24
N TYR A 404 54.53 10.70 6.50
CA TYR A 404 55.33 11.24 7.60
C TYR A 404 56.17 10.14 8.21
N GLY A 405 57.49 10.34 8.22
CA GLY A 405 58.46 9.40 8.79
C GLY A 405 59.46 10.11 9.69
N LYS A 406 60.45 9.37 10.17
CA LYS A 406 61.49 9.88 11.08
C LYS A 406 62.31 11.04 10.49
N ARG A 407 62.43 11.10 9.17
CA ARG A 407 63.13 12.20 8.48
C ARG A 407 62.30 13.47 8.37
N GLY A 408 60.98 13.38 8.52
CA GLY A 408 60.04 14.48 8.30
C GLY A 408 58.90 14.09 7.36
N LEU A 409 58.28 15.12 6.78
CA LEU A 409 57.13 14.99 5.90
C LEU A 409 57.58 14.86 4.44
N TRP A 410 57.16 13.79 3.80
CA TRP A 410 57.30 13.54 2.37
C TRP A 410 56.00 13.91 1.67
N ALA A 411 56.12 14.53 0.51
CA ALA A 411 54.98 14.90 -0.32
C ALA A 411 55.29 14.68 -1.80
N SER A 412 54.40 14.03 -2.54
CA SER A 412 54.46 13.96 -3.99
C SER A 412 53.78 15.18 -4.62
N SER A 413 54.36 15.69 -5.71
CA SER A 413 53.87 16.87 -6.44
C SER A 413 54.11 16.68 -7.94
N ALA A 414 53.05 16.35 -8.67
CA ALA A 414 53.12 15.90 -10.07
C ALA A 414 54.16 14.79 -10.27
N THR A 415 55.30 15.06 -10.91
CA THR A 415 56.41 14.11 -11.15
C THR A 415 57.51 14.16 -10.09
N ARG A 416 57.33 14.92 -9.03
CA ARG A 416 58.35 15.20 -8.02
C ARG A 416 57.98 14.62 -6.67
N VAL A 417 59.00 14.35 -5.86
CA VAL A 417 58.86 14.04 -4.43
C VAL A 417 59.66 15.05 -3.65
N LEU A 418 59.07 15.63 -2.61
CA LEU A 418 59.63 16.69 -1.78
C LEU A 418 59.78 16.18 -0.34
N LEU A 419 60.88 16.53 0.33
CA LEU A 419 61.10 16.25 1.75
C LEU A 419 61.13 17.55 2.55
N PHE A 420 60.24 17.64 3.54
CA PHE A 420 60.12 18.73 4.49
C PHE A 420 60.62 18.31 5.86
N VAL A 421 61.53 19.10 6.43
CA VAL A 421 62.04 18.92 7.79
C VAL A 421 61.76 20.20 8.56
N ASN A 422 61.09 20.08 9.71
CA ASN A 422 60.61 21.24 10.48
C ASN A 422 59.82 22.23 9.61
N GLU A 423 58.89 21.72 8.81
CA GLU A 423 58.00 22.51 7.93
C GLU A 423 58.73 23.29 6.81
N ALA A 424 60.04 23.07 6.61
CA ALA A 424 60.81 23.67 5.52
C ALA A 424 61.23 22.62 4.48
N LYS A 425 61.08 22.93 3.18
CA LYS A 425 61.55 22.06 2.09
C LYS A 425 63.08 21.95 2.13
N THR A 426 63.60 20.74 2.30
CA THR A 426 65.04 20.47 2.40
C THR A 426 65.63 19.76 1.18
N ARG A 427 64.85 18.90 0.51
CA ARG A 427 65.26 18.16 -0.69
C ARG A 427 64.09 17.93 -1.63
N GLU A 428 64.41 17.68 -2.89
CA GLU A 428 63.47 17.28 -3.94
C GLU A 428 64.10 16.28 -4.91
N TRP A 429 63.28 15.39 -5.46
CA TRP A 429 63.61 14.43 -6.51
C TRP A 429 62.63 14.61 -7.68
N ASN A 430 63.10 14.39 -8.90
CA ASN A 430 62.33 14.60 -10.12
C ASN A 430 62.34 13.32 -10.98
N PHE A 431 61.14 12.86 -11.34
CA PHE A 431 60.90 11.61 -12.07
C PHE A 431 60.14 11.84 -13.39
N VAL A 432 60.29 13.00 -14.03
CA VAL A 432 59.65 13.30 -15.34
C VAL A 432 59.98 12.26 -16.42
N ASP A 433 61.20 11.72 -16.41
CA ASP A 433 61.64 10.74 -17.41
C ASP A 433 61.13 9.31 -17.15
N ASP A 434 60.51 9.07 -15.99
CA ASP A 434 60.07 7.74 -15.53
C ASP A 434 58.58 7.46 -15.75
N GLY A 435 57.76 8.49 -15.93
CA GLY A 435 56.31 8.38 -16.10
C GLY A 435 55.62 9.75 -16.00
N ASN A 436 54.29 9.76 -15.88
CA ASN A 436 53.51 10.99 -15.98
C ASN A 436 53.35 11.74 -14.65
N PHE A 437 52.85 11.10 -13.59
CA PHE A 437 52.68 11.71 -12.27
C PHE A 437 52.69 10.64 -11.18
N VAL A 438 53.12 11.01 -9.97
CA VAL A 438 53.30 10.10 -8.83
C VAL A 438 51.97 9.84 -8.16
N HIS A 439 51.39 8.65 -8.37
CA HIS A 439 50.08 8.28 -7.83
C HIS A 439 50.06 8.24 -6.30
N ASP A 440 51.00 7.52 -5.71
CA ASP A 440 51.00 7.20 -4.28
C ASP A 440 52.45 7.13 -3.79
N ILE A 441 52.68 7.60 -2.57
CA ILE A 441 53.94 7.43 -1.85
C ILE A 441 53.67 6.69 -0.53
N PHE A 442 54.56 5.78 -0.16
CA PHE A 442 54.40 4.91 1.00
C PHE A 442 55.74 4.70 1.72
N LEU A 443 55.75 4.81 3.05
CA LEU A 443 56.91 4.47 3.87
C LEU A 443 56.76 3.05 4.42
N ASP A 444 57.75 2.20 4.16
CA ASP A 444 57.80 0.86 4.77
C ASP A 444 58.35 0.88 6.21
N SER A 445 58.37 -0.28 6.86
CA SER A 445 58.90 -0.46 8.23
C SER A 445 60.38 -0.10 8.40
N LYS A 446 61.15 -0.03 7.31
CA LYS A 446 62.56 0.42 7.27
C LYS A 446 62.68 1.90 6.94
N GLU A 447 61.56 2.57 6.72
CA GLU A 447 61.38 3.96 6.31
C GLU A 447 61.91 4.25 4.90
N ASP A 448 62.05 3.21 4.07
CA ASP A 448 62.29 3.41 2.65
C ASP A 448 61.00 3.94 2.02
N LEU A 449 61.12 5.00 1.21
CA LEU A 449 59.98 5.62 0.56
C LEU A 449 59.76 4.98 -0.81
N TRP A 450 58.69 4.21 -0.92
CA TRP A 450 58.22 3.61 -2.15
C TRP A 450 57.26 4.55 -2.86
N LEU A 451 57.33 4.64 -4.18
CA LEU A 451 56.41 5.43 -4.97
C LEU A 451 56.00 4.71 -6.27
N SER A 452 54.76 4.94 -6.66
CA SER A 452 54.18 4.48 -7.92
C SER A 452 53.92 5.66 -8.84
N GLN A 453 53.98 5.44 -10.16
CA GLN A 453 53.86 6.51 -11.15
C GLN A 453 53.00 6.06 -12.33
N ALA A 454 52.10 6.95 -12.76
CA ALA A 454 51.27 6.76 -13.93
C ALA A 454 52.13 6.53 -15.18
N ALA A 455 51.70 5.62 -16.04
CA ALA A 455 52.41 5.20 -17.26
C ALA A 455 53.86 4.70 -17.03
N SER A 456 54.19 4.20 -15.84
CA SER A 456 55.49 3.58 -15.54
C SER A 456 55.37 2.08 -15.30
N ASN A 457 56.35 1.30 -15.77
CA ASN A 457 56.50 -0.13 -15.50
C ASN A 457 57.44 -0.43 -14.32
N HIS A 458 57.87 0.61 -13.61
CA HIS A 458 58.75 0.51 -12.46
C HIS A 458 58.08 1.03 -11.19
N ILE A 459 58.35 0.37 -10.06
CA ILE A 459 58.15 0.96 -8.73
C ILE A 459 59.49 1.52 -8.28
N ILE A 460 59.50 2.78 -7.87
CA ILE A 460 60.71 3.49 -7.46
C ILE A 460 60.79 3.50 -5.93
N VAL A 461 61.99 3.33 -5.38
CA VAL A 461 62.23 3.49 -3.94
C VAL A 461 63.36 4.48 -3.69
N ILE A 462 63.16 5.35 -2.70
CA ILE A 462 64.20 6.20 -2.12
C ILE A 462 64.62 5.56 -0.80
N ARG A 463 65.85 5.03 -0.76
CA ARG A 463 66.39 4.33 0.41
C ARG A 463 66.60 5.30 1.56
N ASN A 464 66.11 4.95 2.75
CA ASN A 464 66.25 5.78 3.93
C ASN A 464 67.72 5.99 4.34
N ARG A 465 68.57 4.97 4.14
CA ARG A 465 69.95 4.95 4.64
C ARG A 465 70.84 6.05 4.02
N ASP A 466 70.72 6.26 2.72
CA ASP A 466 71.63 7.08 1.89
C ASP A 466 70.86 8.01 0.92
N LEU A 467 69.53 7.93 0.90
CA LEU A 467 68.65 8.65 -0.03
C LEU A 467 68.92 8.31 -1.50
N ALA A 468 69.50 7.14 -1.76
CA ALA A 468 69.70 6.62 -3.10
C ALA A 468 68.37 6.15 -3.71
N VAL A 469 68.25 6.33 -5.02
CA VAL A 469 67.08 5.90 -5.80
C VAL A 469 67.35 4.54 -6.42
N GLU A 470 66.44 3.59 -6.22
CA GLU A 470 66.44 2.28 -6.88
C GLU A 470 65.09 2.05 -7.59
N LYS A 471 65.08 1.20 -8.63
CA LYS A 471 63.90 0.92 -9.45
C LYS A 471 63.67 -0.59 -9.53
N PHE A 472 62.41 -1.00 -9.45
CA PHE A 472 61.99 -2.40 -9.50
C PHE A 472 61.00 -2.62 -10.63
N ASP A 473 61.31 -3.54 -11.52
CA ASP A 473 60.43 -3.91 -12.64
C ASP A 473 59.16 -4.62 -12.14
N VAL A 474 58.02 -4.20 -12.67
CA VAL A 474 56.74 -4.89 -12.49
C VAL A 474 56.31 -5.45 -13.85
N PRO A 475 55.95 -6.74 -13.94
CA PRO A 475 55.57 -7.37 -15.21
C PRO A 475 54.14 -7.00 -15.62
N ILE A 476 53.92 -5.71 -15.89
CA ILE A 476 52.67 -5.13 -16.41
C ILE A 476 52.76 -4.91 -17.92
N SER A 477 51.61 -4.92 -18.61
CA SER A 477 51.52 -4.52 -20.02
C SER A 477 51.62 -3.00 -20.18
N ASN A 478 52.00 -2.49 -21.36
CA ASN A 478 52.10 -1.04 -21.63
C ASN A 478 50.79 -0.22 -21.43
N GLN A 479 49.64 -0.86 -21.22
CA GLN A 479 48.35 -0.20 -20.93
C GLN A 479 47.92 -0.34 -19.46
N SER A 480 48.76 -0.95 -18.61
CA SER A 480 48.50 -1.21 -17.20
C SER A 480 49.44 -0.33 -16.38
N GLU A 481 48.96 0.15 -15.24
CA GLU A 481 49.68 1.08 -14.36
C GLU A 481 49.60 0.55 -12.93
N VAL A 482 50.63 0.84 -12.13
CA VAL A 482 50.65 0.54 -10.69
C VAL A 482 50.10 1.76 -9.96
N ASN A 483 49.03 1.57 -9.20
CA ASN A 483 48.33 2.67 -8.53
C ASN A 483 48.77 2.82 -7.06
N VAL A 484 49.08 1.71 -6.38
CA VAL A 484 49.32 1.71 -4.92
C VAL A 484 50.31 0.65 -4.50
N VAL A 485 51.13 0.95 -3.48
CA VAL A 485 52.07 0.00 -2.88
C VAL A 485 51.91 -0.02 -1.36
N ARG A 486 51.85 -1.21 -0.76
CA ARG A 486 51.72 -1.40 0.69
C ARG A 486 52.57 -2.56 1.20
N GLU A 487 53.12 -2.41 2.41
CA GLU A 487 53.87 -3.46 3.10
C GLU A 487 52.97 -4.45 3.82
N GLY A 488 53.11 -5.73 3.48
CA GLY A 488 52.52 -6.84 4.22
C GLY A 488 53.55 -7.59 5.05
N LEU A 489 53.09 -8.65 5.73
CA LEU A 489 53.94 -9.40 6.68
C LEU A 489 55.18 -10.06 6.06
N ASP A 490 55.14 -10.44 4.78
CA ASP A 490 56.19 -11.22 4.11
C ASP A 490 56.87 -10.44 2.95
N GLY A 491 56.53 -9.16 2.77
CA GLY A 491 57.02 -8.33 1.67
C GLY A 491 56.00 -7.30 1.17
N LEU A 492 56.22 -6.76 -0.03
CA LEU A 492 55.46 -5.66 -0.59
C LEU A 492 54.39 -6.15 -1.57
N TYR A 493 53.21 -5.54 -1.50
CA TYR A 493 52.13 -5.72 -2.47
C TYR A 493 51.96 -4.46 -3.31
N ALA A 494 51.74 -4.63 -4.60
CA ALA A 494 51.46 -3.55 -5.53
C ALA A 494 50.13 -3.81 -6.24
N GLY A 495 49.19 -2.87 -6.09
CA GLY A 495 47.91 -2.86 -6.78
C GLY A 495 48.03 -2.16 -8.13
N ALA A 496 47.42 -2.74 -9.16
CA ALA A 496 47.55 -2.28 -10.54
C ALA A 496 46.24 -2.37 -11.31
N SER A 497 46.25 -1.81 -12.52
CA SER A 497 45.14 -1.83 -13.48
C SER A 497 45.20 -3.08 -14.36
N GLY A 498 44.14 -3.90 -14.39
CA GLY A 498 43.98 -5.02 -15.32
C GLY A 498 43.48 -6.32 -14.69
N LEU A 499 42.47 -6.95 -15.31
CA LEU A 499 41.73 -8.09 -14.75
C LEU A 499 42.58 -9.33 -14.41
N ASN A 500 43.69 -9.56 -15.12
CA ASN A 500 44.56 -10.73 -14.92
C ASN A 500 45.88 -10.39 -14.23
N ASN A 501 46.09 -9.12 -13.88
CA ASN A 501 47.36 -8.56 -13.43
C ASN A 501 47.13 -7.38 -12.47
N TYR A 502 46.10 -7.48 -11.64
CA TYR A 502 45.68 -6.42 -10.72
C TYR A 502 46.46 -6.41 -9.42
N LEU A 503 47.19 -7.49 -9.09
CA LEU A 503 47.96 -7.59 -7.85
C LEU A 503 49.31 -8.27 -8.07
N PHE A 504 50.38 -7.60 -7.62
CA PHE A 504 51.73 -8.10 -7.62
C PHE A 504 52.30 -8.20 -6.21
N PHE A 505 53.22 -9.13 -5.99
CA PHE A 505 53.90 -9.34 -4.72
C PHE A 505 55.40 -9.40 -4.92
N LYS A 506 56.15 -8.78 -4.02
CA LYS A 506 57.60 -8.85 -3.93
C LYS A 506 57.98 -9.32 -2.54
N ALA A 507 58.48 -10.53 -2.44
CA ALA A 507 58.99 -11.08 -1.19
C ALA A 507 60.18 -10.27 -0.66
N ASP A 508 60.36 -10.28 0.65
CA ASP A 508 61.55 -9.72 1.29
C ASP A 508 62.83 -10.36 0.73
N GLY A 509 63.81 -9.53 0.37
CA GLY A 509 65.06 -9.96 -0.26
C GLY A 509 64.96 -10.31 -1.75
N SER A 510 63.76 -10.37 -2.34
CA SER A 510 63.58 -10.47 -3.80
C SER A 510 63.79 -9.10 -4.46
N ASN A 511 64.28 -9.10 -5.70
CA ASN A 511 64.39 -7.92 -6.56
C ASN A 511 63.32 -7.86 -7.66
N THR A 512 62.33 -8.75 -7.63
CA THR A 512 61.30 -8.82 -8.68
C THR A 512 59.91 -8.89 -8.08
N PHE A 513 58.96 -8.19 -8.70
CA PHE A 513 57.53 -8.35 -8.44
C PHE A 513 56.98 -9.50 -9.28
N VAL A 514 56.18 -10.36 -8.66
CA VAL A 514 55.49 -11.47 -9.33
C VAL A 514 53.98 -11.26 -9.30
N ASN A 515 53.30 -11.57 -10.40
CA ASN A 515 51.85 -11.47 -10.48
C ASN A 515 51.21 -12.56 -9.58
N VAL A 516 50.41 -12.14 -8.60
CA VAL A 516 49.70 -13.01 -7.66
C VAL A 516 48.18 -12.93 -7.81
N SER A 517 47.70 -12.29 -8.87
CA SER A 517 46.28 -12.18 -9.21
C SER A 517 45.62 -13.56 -9.28
N ARG A 518 44.34 -13.61 -8.90
CA ARG A 518 43.50 -14.82 -8.92
C ARG A 518 42.29 -14.56 -9.81
N PRO A 519 41.72 -15.59 -10.44
CA PRO A 519 40.50 -15.41 -11.22
C PRO A 519 39.37 -14.85 -10.36
N VAL A 520 38.72 -13.78 -10.84
CA VAL A 520 37.51 -13.24 -10.22
C VAL A 520 36.32 -14.17 -10.48
N THR A 521 35.43 -14.29 -9.49
CA THR A 521 34.23 -15.15 -9.58
C THR A 521 32.94 -14.38 -9.85
N PHE A 522 33.05 -13.11 -10.23
CA PHE A 522 31.95 -12.19 -10.47
C PHE A 522 32.13 -11.49 -11.82
N ASN A 523 31.04 -10.95 -12.37
CA ASN A 523 31.10 -10.19 -13.61
C ASN A 523 31.75 -8.82 -13.35
N VAL A 524 32.64 -8.43 -14.25
CA VAL A 524 33.38 -7.17 -14.24
C VAL A 524 32.85 -6.30 -15.38
N GLU A 525 32.51 -5.06 -15.09
CA GLU A 525 31.96 -4.09 -16.03
C GLU A 525 32.94 -2.92 -16.21
N GLY A 526 33.75 -2.98 -17.27
CA GLY A 526 34.73 -1.93 -17.60
C GLY A 526 36.13 -2.23 -17.08
N ASP A 527 36.85 -1.17 -16.68
CA ASP A 527 38.25 -1.26 -16.27
C ASP A 527 38.38 -1.75 -14.82
N PHE A 528 39.20 -2.78 -14.62
CA PHE A 528 39.46 -3.37 -13.30
C PHE A 528 40.71 -2.75 -12.68
N ASN A 529 40.54 -1.89 -11.68
CA ASN A 529 41.66 -1.20 -11.03
C ASN A 529 41.64 -1.45 -9.53
N ILE A 530 42.82 -1.73 -8.94
CA ILE A 530 43.01 -1.63 -7.50
C ILE A 530 43.53 -0.23 -7.20
N VAL A 531 42.76 0.53 -6.42
CA VAL A 531 43.04 1.94 -6.08
C VAL A 531 43.81 2.05 -4.77
N ASP A 532 43.41 1.28 -3.76
CA ASP A 532 44.01 1.32 -2.42
C ASP A 532 44.00 -0.07 -1.78
N ILE A 533 44.88 -0.30 -0.80
CA ILE A 533 45.09 -1.60 -0.14
C ILE A 533 45.22 -1.42 1.37
N ALA A 534 44.44 -2.19 2.12
CA ALA A 534 44.58 -2.33 3.57
C ALA A 534 44.91 -3.77 3.95
N ILE A 535 45.88 -3.94 4.87
CA ILE A 535 46.45 -5.26 5.18
C ILE A 535 46.08 -5.68 6.59
N GLN A 536 45.32 -6.77 6.70
CA GLN A 536 44.85 -7.34 7.96
C GLN A 536 45.43 -8.75 8.15
N GLY A 537 46.58 -8.85 8.81
CA GLY A 537 47.31 -10.11 8.93
C GLY A 537 47.72 -10.62 7.55
N ASN A 538 47.24 -11.82 7.17
CA ASN A 538 47.47 -12.39 5.84
C ASN A 538 46.41 -12.04 4.80
N THR A 539 45.34 -11.34 5.19
CA THR A 539 44.25 -10.94 4.30
C THR A 539 44.51 -9.52 3.78
N LEU A 540 44.33 -9.32 2.48
CA LEU A 540 44.32 -8.01 1.86
C LEU A 540 42.88 -7.58 1.56
N TRP A 541 42.58 -6.33 1.89
CA TRP A 541 41.35 -5.64 1.53
C TRP A 541 41.69 -4.63 0.45
N LEU A 542 41.05 -4.78 -0.71
CA LEU A 542 41.36 -4.01 -1.90
C LEU A 542 40.18 -3.09 -2.21
N ALA A 543 40.46 -1.79 -2.26
CA ALA A 543 39.59 -0.81 -2.87
C ALA A 543 39.68 -0.96 -4.38
N SER A 544 38.56 -1.20 -5.05
CA SER A 544 38.56 -1.45 -6.49
C SER A 544 37.38 -0.80 -7.20
N THR A 545 37.49 -0.65 -8.52
CA THR A 545 36.40 -0.22 -9.39
C THR A 545 35.18 -1.14 -9.35
N GLU A 546 35.36 -2.40 -8.94
CA GLU A 546 34.34 -3.44 -8.84
C GLU A 546 33.80 -3.64 -7.41
N GLY A 547 34.12 -2.74 -6.49
CA GLY A 547 33.70 -2.78 -5.09
C GLY A 547 34.80 -3.17 -4.11
N LEU A 548 34.40 -3.48 -2.87
CA LEU A 548 35.34 -3.93 -1.83
C LEU A 548 35.68 -5.40 -2.05
N LEU A 549 36.96 -5.70 -2.28
CA LEU A 549 37.43 -7.06 -2.51
C LEU A 549 38.28 -7.55 -1.34
N LYS A 550 38.14 -8.83 -1.03
CA LYS A 550 38.95 -9.56 -0.05
C LYS A 550 39.81 -10.59 -0.75
N TYR A 551 41.11 -10.56 -0.49
CA TYR A 551 42.09 -11.50 -1.00
C TYR A 551 42.76 -12.27 0.15
N ASP A 552 42.66 -13.60 0.13
CA ASP A 552 43.17 -14.50 1.17
C ASP A 552 44.34 -15.38 0.69
N ARG A 553 45.02 -14.98 -0.39
CA ARG A 553 46.07 -15.72 -1.13
C ARG A 553 45.59 -16.87 -2.01
N GLU A 554 44.47 -17.50 -1.66
CA GLU A 554 43.88 -18.59 -2.43
C GLU A 554 42.90 -18.06 -3.47
N LYS A 555 42.05 -17.13 -3.07
CA LYS A 555 41.00 -16.55 -3.91
C LYS A 555 40.80 -15.06 -3.66
N ILE A 556 40.06 -14.44 -4.56
CA ILE A 556 39.51 -13.10 -4.41
C ILE A 556 37.99 -13.20 -4.29
N THR A 557 37.41 -12.51 -3.32
CA THR A 557 35.97 -12.51 -3.05
C THR A 557 35.46 -11.07 -2.98
N ARG A 558 34.42 -10.74 -3.73
CA ARG A 558 33.72 -9.46 -3.58
C ARG A 558 32.81 -9.51 -2.36
N ILE A 559 32.86 -8.48 -1.53
CA ILE A 559 32.06 -8.39 -0.32
C ILE A 559 30.62 -8.03 -0.69
N ASP A 560 29.68 -8.84 -0.21
CA ASP A 560 28.26 -8.57 -0.37
C ASP A 560 27.79 -7.51 0.64
N LEU A 561 27.38 -6.37 0.10
CA LEU A 561 26.83 -5.22 0.82
C LEU A 561 25.34 -5.01 0.47
N GLY A 562 24.69 -6.04 -0.08
CA GLY A 562 23.33 -6.02 -0.59
C GLY A 562 23.21 -5.50 -2.02
N ASP A 563 21.99 -5.48 -2.55
CA ASP A 563 21.69 -5.18 -3.95
C ASP A 563 22.13 -3.78 -4.39
N VAL A 564 22.20 -2.83 -3.45
CA VAL A 564 22.54 -1.44 -3.74
C VAL A 564 24.05 -1.25 -3.77
N PHE A 565 24.79 -1.61 -2.73
CA PHE A 565 26.16 -1.10 -2.55
C PHE A 565 27.27 -2.03 -3.05
N THR A 566 26.97 -3.30 -3.34
CA THR A 566 27.98 -4.32 -3.64
C THR A 566 28.85 -4.01 -4.86
N ASN A 567 28.28 -3.41 -5.89
CA ASN A 567 28.96 -3.18 -7.18
C ASN A 567 29.50 -1.75 -7.33
N PHE A 568 29.41 -0.92 -6.29
CA PHE A 568 29.91 0.46 -6.37
C PHE A 568 31.42 0.49 -6.13
N SER A 569 32.14 1.21 -7.00
CA SER A 569 33.58 1.48 -6.86
C SER A 569 33.95 1.98 -5.47
N VAL A 570 35.07 1.46 -4.96
CA VAL A 570 35.67 1.85 -3.69
C VAL A 570 36.97 2.60 -3.96
N THR A 571 37.08 3.81 -3.40
CA THR A 571 38.21 4.74 -3.66
C THR A 571 39.29 4.68 -2.57
N SER A 572 38.94 4.33 -1.34
CA SER A 572 39.87 4.24 -0.22
C SER A 572 39.47 3.13 0.74
N VAL A 573 40.46 2.52 1.39
CA VAL A 573 40.25 1.49 2.40
C VAL A 573 41.28 1.61 3.53
N ALA A 574 40.82 1.57 4.78
CA ALA A 574 41.68 1.66 5.95
C ALA A 574 41.23 0.71 7.06
N LEU A 575 42.17 0.28 7.92
CA LEU A 575 41.84 -0.50 9.10
C LEU A 575 41.54 0.40 10.28
N LEU A 576 40.40 0.18 10.93
CA LEU A 576 40.08 0.83 12.20
C LEU A 576 40.56 -0.01 13.38
N ASP A 577 40.38 -1.33 13.29
CA ASP A 577 40.92 -2.32 14.23
C ASP A 577 40.90 -3.74 13.62
N SER A 578 41.16 -4.76 14.45
CA SER A 578 41.19 -6.17 14.04
C SER A 578 39.84 -6.72 13.58
N ALA A 579 38.73 -6.06 13.85
CA ALA A 579 37.38 -6.49 13.47
C ALA A 579 36.69 -5.54 12.49
N ASN A 580 37.14 -4.28 12.37
CA ASN A 580 36.46 -3.23 11.63
C ASN A 580 37.36 -2.59 10.58
N ILE A 581 36.77 -2.43 9.39
CA ILE A 581 37.40 -1.85 8.21
C ILE A 581 36.57 -0.65 7.79
N LEU A 582 37.26 0.40 7.37
CA LEU A 582 36.66 1.56 6.78
C LEU A 582 36.91 1.54 5.28
N PHE A 583 35.90 1.87 4.49
CA PHE A 583 36.05 2.02 3.06
C PHE A 583 35.07 3.06 2.53
N SER A 584 35.36 3.66 1.39
CA SER A 584 34.50 4.68 0.77
C SER A 584 33.82 4.14 -0.48
N ASN A 585 32.69 4.74 -0.84
CA ASN A 585 32.19 4.73 -2.22
C ASN A 585 31.48 6.05 -2.51
N SER A 586 30.78 6.16 -3.64
CA SER A 586 30.02 7.37 -4.02
C SER A 586 28.91 7.81 -3.05
N HIS A 587 28.57 6.99 -2.06
CA HIS A 587 27.56 7.28 -1.03
C HIS A 587 28.16 7.72 0.31
N GLY A 588 29.49 7.76 0.45
CA GLY A 588 30.19 8.18 1.66
C GLY A 588 31.05 7.09 2.28
N LEU A 589 31.22 7.17 3.60
CA LEU A 589 32.08 6.27 4.39
C LEU A 589 31.29 5.07 4.90
N PHE A 590 31.86 3.89 4.73
CA PHE A 590 31.36 2.64 5.27
C PHE A 590 32.28 2.14 6.37
N ARG A 591 31.68 1.61 7.44
CA ARG A 591 32.34 0.73 8.39
C ARG A 591 31.84 -0.69 8.17
N TYR A 592 32.73 -1.65 7.92
CA TYR A 592 32.41 -3.07 7.79
C TYR A 592 33.01 -3.87 8.94
N ASN A 593 32.18 -4.67 9.61
CA ASN A 593 32.62 -5.60 10.63
C ASN A 593 32.85 -6.99 10.02
N VAL A 594 34.10 -7.42 10.02
CA VAL A 594 34.54 -8.66 9.36
C VAL A 594 33.96 -9.92 10.00
N GLN A 595 33.72 -9.89 11.32
CA GLN A 595 33.21 -11.05 12.07
C GLN A 595 31.71 -11.24 11.88
N ARG A 596 30.95 -10.14 11.86
CA ARG A 596 29.48 -10.15 11.75
C ARG A 596 28.99 -10.13 10.30
N GLY A 597 29.82 -9.69 9.36
CA GLY A 597 29.38 -9.44 7.98
C GLY A 597 28.39 -8.29 7.88
N GLU A 598 28.51 -7.30 8.76
CA GLU A 598 27.59 -6.15 8.85
C GLU A 598 28.31 -4.86 8.50
N TYR A 599 27.59 -3.92 7.86
CA TYR A 599 28.10 -2.59 7.59
C TYR A 599 27.23 -1.47 8.20
N TRP A 600 27.84 -0.29 8.33
CA TRP A 600 27.22 0.99 8.68
C TRP A 600 27.66 2.05 7.67
N LEU A 601 26.76 2.97 7.33
CA LEU A 601 27.00 4.02 6.33
C LEU A 601 26.92 5.39 6.98
N PHE A 602 27.96 6.19 6.77
CA PHE A 602 28.05 7.58 7.15
C PHE A 602 28.15 8.42 5.89
N ASP A 603 27.18 9.31 5.69
CA ASP A 603 27.04 10.19 4.53
C ASP A 603 27.03 11.66 4.98
N GLU A 604 26.68 12.58 4.09
CA GLU A 604 26.49 14.01 4.39
C GLU A 604 25.47 14.23 5.52
N ASN A 605 24.46 13.36 5.67
CA ASN A 605 23.54 13.44 6.81
C ASN A 605 24.25 13.13 8.14
N ALA A 606 25.34 12.35 8.14
CA ALA A 606 26.20 12.13 9.31
C ALA A 606 27.18 13.29 9.58
N GLY A 607 27.18 14.32 8.72
CA GLY A 607 28.02 15.51 8.83
C GLY A 607 29.28 15.48 7.97
N LEU A 608 29.41 14.53 7.04
CA LEU A 608 30.50 14.57 6.05
C LEU A 608 30.35 15.83 5.17
N PRO A 609 31.43 16.55 4.84
CA PRO A 609 31.38 17.69 3.91
C PRO A 609 30.95 17.29 2.49
N SER A 610 31.29 16.08 2.06
CA SER A 610 30.78 15.45 0.85
C SER A 610 30.79 13.93 0.96
N ASN A 611 29.86 13.26 0.28
CA ASN A 611 29.89 11.80 0.09
C ASN A 611 31.05 11.32 -0.78
N THR A 612 31.64 12.21 -1.60
CA THR A 612 32.77 11.86 -2.46
C THR A 612 34.05 11.93 -1.66
N ILE A 613 34.48 10.76 -1.13
CA ILE A 613 35.75 10.60 -0.44
C ILE A 613 36.84 10.32 -1.47
N THR A 614 37.94 11.04 -1.33
CA THR A 614 39.07 10.99 -2.28
C THR A 614 39.80 9.67 -2.21
N ASP A 615 40.60 9.37 -3.23
CA ASP A 615 41.48 8.21 -3.20
C ASP A 615 42.46 8.37 -2.03
N HIS A 616 42.68 7.31 -1.24
CA HIS A 616 43.45 7.38 0.01
C HIS A 616 42.89 8.34 1.08
N GLY A 617 41.68 8.89 0.88
CA GLY A 617 41.10 9.91 1.74
C GLY A 617 40.71 9.44 3.15
N ILE A 618 40.91 8.18 3.54
CA ILE A 618 40.59 7.68 4.89
C ILE A 618 41.88 7.47 5.69
N TYR A 619 42.05 8.28 6.73
CA TYR A 619 43.17 8.13 7.66
C TYR A 619 42.68 7.81 9.08
N VAL A 620 43.23 6.75 9.68
CA VAL A 620 42.94 6.35 11.07
C VAL A 620 44.21 6.53 11.89
N ASP A 621 44.15 7.39 12.91
CA ASP A 621 45.31 7.63 13.77
C ASP A 621 45.45 6.60 14.91
N GLN A 622 46.55 6.67 15.66
CA GLN A 622 46.82 5.78 16.80
C GLN A 622 45.79 5.89 17.94
N LYS A 623 45.10 7.03 18.05
CA LYS A 623 44.01 7.26 19.01
C LYS A 623 42.66 6.77 18.46
N LYS A 624 42.65 6.12 17.29
CA LYS A 624 41.48 5.66 16.53
C LYS A 624 40.53 6.78 16.11
N ARG A 625 41.03 8.02 16.00
CA ARG A 625 40.27 9.10 15.36
C ARG A 625 40.31 8.88 13.86
N VAL A 626 39.18 9.14 13.21
CA VAL A 626 39.00 8.95 11.77
C VAL A 626 38.95 10.32 11.11
N TRP A 627 39.85 10.50 10.16
CA TRP A 627 40.00 11.69 9.33
C TRP A 627 39.63 11.33 7.90
N ILE A 628 38.89 12.22 7.23
CA ILE A 628 38.30 11.93 5.93
C ILE A 628 38.54 13.10 4.98
N GLY A 629 39.31 12.86 3.94
CA GLY A 629 39.48 13.75 2.80
C GLY A 629 38.30 13.59 1.86
N THR A 630 37.58 14.67 1.62
CA THR A 630 36.44 14.68 0.70
C THR A 630 36.70 15.67 -0.44
N SER A 631 35.85 15.61 -1.47
CA SER A 631 35.86 16.59 -2.56
C SER A 631 35.50 18.01 -2.12
N PHE A 632 35.04 18.20 -0.87
CA PHE A 632 34.57 19.48 -0.35
C PHE A 632 35.14 19.84 1.03
N GLY A 633 36.21 19.17 1.45
CA GLY A 633 36.98 19.51 2.63
C GLY A 633 37.38 18.31 3.49
N LEU A 634 38.11 18.60 4.55
CA LEU A 634 38.62 17.62 5.50
C LEU A 634 37.61 17.45 6.63
N ALA A 635 37.17 16.22 6.88
CA ALA A 635 36.29 15.88 7.99
C ALA A 635 37.03 15.16 9.11
N THR A 636 36.53 15.31 10.33
CA THR A 636 36.98 14.52 11.49
C THR A 636 35.80 14.00 12.29
N ALA A 637 35.93 12.79 12.83
CA ALA A 637 34.89 12.21 13.68
C ALA A 637 34.90 12.85 15.08
N VAL A 638 33.79 13.44 15.52
CA VAL A 638 33.66 14.02 16.88
C VAL A 638 33.40 12.97 17.95
N GLN A 639 32.92 11.79 17.56
CA GLN A 639 32.73 10.63 18.41
C GLN A 639 33.39 9.42 17.76
N PRO A 640 33.74 8.37 18.54
CA PRO A 640 34.21 7.12 17.96
C PRO A 640 33.23 6.60 16.91
N VAL A 641 33.73 6.22 15.73
CA VAL A 641 32.92 5.65 14.63
C VAL A 641 32.30 4.31 15.05
N ILE A 642 32.89 3.64 16.04
CA ILE A 642 32.34 2.44 16.67
C ILE A 642 31.38 2.85 17.79
N ASN A 643 30.09 2.66 17.55
CA ASN A 643 29.05 2.75 18.58
C ASN A 643 28.48 1.35 18.86
N ASN A 644 28.55 0.90 20.11
CA ASN A 644 28.02 -0.41 20.55
C ASN A 644 26.58 -0.31 21.09
N GLY A 645 25.98 0.88 21.09
CA GLY A 645 24.59 1.09 21.46
C GLY A 645 23.64 0.34 20.53
N LEU A 646 22.55 -0.17 21.09
CA LEU A 646 21.46 -0.77 20.33
C LEU A 646 20.50 0.32 19.88
N THR A 647 19.95 0.18 18.68
CA THR A 647 18.84 1.03 18.23
C THR A 647 17.62 0.86 19.13
N VAL A 648 16.79 1.90 19.21
CA VAL A 648 15.51 1.85 19.92
C VAL A 648 14.63 0.73 19.36
N LYS A 649 13.95 0.03 20.28
CA LYS A 649 13.03 -1.06 19.95
C LYS A 649 11.91 -0.52 19.04
N PRO A 650 11.61 -1.15 17.88
CA PRO A 650 10.47 -0.74 17.08
C PRO A 650 9.16 -1.00 17.83
N VAL A 651 8.11 -0.28 17.49
CA VAL A 651 6.77 -0.44 18.05
C VAL A 651 5.78 -0.67 16.92
N CYS A 652 4.88 -1.64 17.08
CA CYS A 652 3.74 -1.80 16.20
C CYS A 652 2.77 -0.65 16.44
N VAL A 653 2.56 0.19 15.42
CA VAL A 653 1.71 1.39 15.49
C VAL A 653 0.28 1.07 15.08
N GLU A 654 0.09 0.18 14.11
CA GLU A 654 -1.21 -0.11 13.52
C GLU A 654 -1.28 -1.56 13.05
N ALA A 655 -2.45 -2.20 13.21
CA ALA A 655 -2.76 -3.51 12.65
C ALA A 655 -4.07 -3.45 11.87
N ARG A 656 -4.06 -3.89 10.61
CA ARG A 656 -5.26 -3.99 9.77
C ARG A 656 -5.50 -5.44 9.38
N VAL A 657 -6.75 -5.87 9.54
CA VAL A 657 -7.23 -7.21 9.16
C VAL A 657 -8.22 -7.03 8.03
N ASN A 658 -7.93 -7.57 6.85
CA ASN A 658 -8.72 -7.39 5.63
C ASN A 658 -9.00 -5.90 5.34
N GLY A 659 -8.00 -5.03 5.54
CA GLY A 659 -8.09 -3.59 5.33
C GLY A 659 -8.72 -2.78 6.47
N VAL A 660 -9.27 -3.43 7.50
CA VAL A 660 -9.93 -2.75 8.64
C VAL A 660 -8.99 -2.72 9.85
N ALA A 661 -8.78 -1.53 10.43
CA ALA A 661 -8.00 -1.39 11.66
C ALA A 661 -8.60 -2.20 12.83
N LYS A 662 -7.75 -2.91 13.57
CA LYS A 662 -8.14 -3.75 14.71
C LYS A 662 -7.23 -3.50 15.91
N ARG A 663 -7.80 -3.65 17.12
CA ARG A 663 -7.03 -3.66 18.37
C ARG A 663 -6.17 -4.90 18.47
N PHE A 664 -4.96 -4.76 18.99
CA PHE A 664 -3.95 -5.81 19.01
C PHE A 664 -3.15 -5.92 20.33
N VAL A 665 -3.45 -5.09 21.34
CA VAL A 665 -2.74 -5.10 22.64
C VAL A 665 -2.80 -6.46 23.34
N ASP A 666 -3.94 -7.16 23.30
CA ASP A 666 -4.12 -8.49 23.90
C ASP A 666 -3.78 -9.65 22.92
N GLY A 667 -3.09 -9.34 21.83
CA GLY A 667 -2.90 -10.22 20.67
C GLY A 667 -4.05 -10.12 19.66
N LEU A 668 -3.73 -10.35 18.39
CA LEU A 668 -4.68 -10.17 17.30
C LEU A 668 -5.40 -11.47 16.96
N LYS A 669 -6.71 -11.51 17.17
CA LYS A 669 -7.57 -12.63 16.77
C LYS A 669 -7.97 -12.49 15.31
N LEU A 670 -7.75 -13.54 14.53
CA LEU A 670 -7.86 -13.55 13.08
C LEU A 670 -8.79 -14.68 12.62
N PRO A 671 -9.75 -14.41 11.72
CA PRO A 671 -10.46 -15.49 11.06
C PRO A 671 -9.51 -16.26 10.13
N TYR A 672 -9.84 -17.53 9.87
CA TYR A 672 -9.10 -18.34 8.90
C TYR A 672 -9.04 -17.66 7.52
N GLY A 673 -7.84 -17.61 6.92
CA GLY A 673 -7.62 -16.99 5.60
C GLY A 673 -7.58 -15.46 5.60
N ALA A 674 -7.52 -14.81 6.77
CA ALA A 674 -7.35 -13.36 6.84
C ALA A 674 -6.01 -12.90 6.28
N PHE A 675 -6.04 -11.76 5.60
CA PHE A 675 -4.83 -11.00 5.26
C PHE A 675 -4.60 -9.92 6.31
N VAL A 676 -3.34 -9.79 6.77
CA VAL A 676 -2.99 -8.87 7.85
C VAL A 676 -1.83 -7.97 7.44
N ASN A 677 -2.00 -6.68 7.74
CA ASN A 677 -0.98 -5.66 7.57
C ASN A 677 -0.62 -5.06 8.94
N PHE A 678 0.66 -4.98 9.23
CA PHE A 678 1.18 -4.30 10.41
C PHE A 678 2.06 -3.15 9.99
N LEU A 679 1.89 -2.01 10.66
CA LEU A 679 2.75 -0.85 10.49
C LEU A 679 3.67 -0.72 11.71
N PHE A 680 4.98 -0.68 11.48
CA PHE A 680 6.00 -0.60 12.53
C PHE A 680 6.80 0.69 12.42
N SER A 681 7.14 1.26 13.57
CA SER A 681 8.01 2.43 13.65
C SER A 681 9.14 2.22 14.64
N ALA A 682 10.34 2.67 14.32
CA ALA A 682 11.39 2.88 15.31
C ALA A 682 11.57 4.39 15.47
N ILE A 683 11.32 4.90 16.67
CA ILE A 683 11.35 6.35 16.94
C ILE A 683 12.79 6.77 17.19
N THR A 684 13.57 6.80 16.11
CA THR A 684 14.98 7.20 16.10
C THR A 684 15.24 8.02 14.83
N PHE A 685 16.20 8.95 14.89
CA PHE A 685 16.41 9.91 13.80
C PHE A 685 17.86 9.90 13.29
N PRO A 686 18.10 9.92 11.97
CA PRO A 686 17.14 10.26 10.93
C PRO A 686 16.40 9.02 10.41
N GLU A 687 15.11 9.18 10.12
CA GLU A 687 14.19 8.10 9.73
C GLU A 687 14.67 7.30 8.51
N ASN A 688 15.26 7.99 7.53
CA ASN A 688 15.75 7.41 6.28
C ASN A 688 17.00 6.52 6.45
N LYS A 689 17.57 6.45 7.66
CA LYS A 689 18.70 5.56 8.00
C LYS A 689 18.27 4.35 8.81
N ILE A 690 16.97 4.14 9.02
CA ILE A 690 16.46 2.99 9.77
C ILE A 690 16.25 1.82 8.81
N ILE A 691 16.91 0.71 9.11
CA ILE A 691 16.67 -0.58 8.46
C ILE A 691 15.85 -1.43 9.42
N MET A 692 14.72 -1.95 8.95
CA MET A 692 13.89 -2.87 9.72
C MET A 692 13.87 -4.25 9.09
N GLN A 693 13.87 -5.26 9.94
CA GLN A 693 13.76 -6.66 9.54
C GLN A 693 12.71 -7.35 10.38
N TRP A 694 12.02 -8.31 9.78
CA TRP A 694 11.01 -9.12 10.45
C TRP A 694 11.19 -10.60 10.15
N ARG A 695 10.66 -11.43 11.05
CA ARG A 695 10.52 -12.88 10.87
C ARG A 695 9.27 -13.38 11.59
N MET A 696 8.89 -14.61 11.29
CA MET A 696 7.70 -15.25 11.89
C MET A 696 8.12 -16.56 12.56
N ASP A 697 7.52 -16.86 13.71
CA ASP A 697 7.69 -18.12 14.47
C ASP A 697 9.17 -18.52 14.69
N HIS A 698 10.02 -17.53 14.99
CA HIS A 698 11.47 -17.70 15.16
C HIS A 698 12.20 -18.31 13.95
N ASP A 699 11.75 -18.05 12.73
CA ASP A 699 12.48 -18.41 11.50
C ASP A 699 13.95 -17.96 11.57
N SER A 700 14.84 -18.80 11.02
CA SER A 700 16.26 -18.49 10.88
C SER A 700 16.52 -17.29 9.95
N THR A 701 15.60 -17.05 9.00
CA THR A 701 15.75 -16.01 7.98
C THR A 701 15.02 -14.72 8.37
N TRP A 702 15.74 -13.60 8.32
CA TRP A 702 15.19 -12.26 8.51
C TRP A 702 14.84 -11.64 7.15
N ARG A 703 13.65 -11.07 7.03
CA ARG A 703 13.14 -10.40 5.81
C ARG A 703 13.12 -8.90 6.04
N VAL A 704 13.48 -8.11 5.03
CA VAL A 704 13.47 -6.64 5.14
C VAL A 704 12.02 -6.12 5.16
N VAL A 705 11.73 -5.18 6.06
CA VAL A 705 10.46 -4.44 6.10
C VAL A 705 10.55 -3.30 5.10
N ARG A 706 9.58 -3.21 4.18
CA ARG A 706 9.50 -2.12 3.18
C ARG A 706 8.37 -1.18 3.57
N ASN A 707 8.55 0.13 3.39
CA ASN A 707 7.53 1.15 3.70
C ASN A 707 6.95 1.04 5.11
N HIS A 708 7.76 0.64 6.09
CA HIS A 708 7.33 0.43 7.48
C HIS A 708 6.25 -0.66 7.66
N GLU A 709 5.94 -1.43 6.62
CA GLU A 709 4.80 -2.34 6.58
C GLU A 709 5.23 -3.81 6.48
N VAL A 710 4.58 -4.66 7.29
CA VAL A 710 4.68 -6.12 7.24
C VAL A 710 3.33 -6.68 6.84
N SER A 711 3.28 -7.29 5.67
CA SER A 711 2.06 -7.86 5.08
C SER A 711 2.15 -9.38 5.03
N ILE A 712 1.15 -10.07 5.57
CA ILE A 712 1.14 -11.53 5.70
C ILE A 712 -0.19 -12.10 5.19
N THR A 713 -0.10 -13.06 4.27
CA THR A 713 -1.21 -13.87 3.76
C THR A 713 -1.09 -15.32 4.26
N ASP A 714 -2.16 -16.10 4.08
CA ASP A 714 -2.15 -17.57 4.18
C ASP A 714 -1.65 -18.12 5.52
N LEU A 715 -1.99 -17.43 6.62
CA LEU A 715 -1.69 -17.87 7.97
C LEU A 715 -2.39 -19.20 8.29
N LYS A 716 -1.63 -20.16 8.83
CA LYS A 716 -2.16 -21.45 9.29
C LYS A 716 -2.99 -21.25 10.58
N PRO A 717 -3.93 -22.15 10.91
CA PRO A 717 -4.64 -22.10 12.18
C PRO A 717 -3.68 -22.31 13.36
N GLY A 718 -3.79 -21.50 14.40
CA GLY A 718 -2.95 -21.61 15.59
C GLY A 718 -2.41 -20.27 16.10
N LYS A 719 -1.44 -20.37 17.02
CA LYS A 719 -0.71 -19.22 17.57
C LYS A 719 0.53 -18.97 16.73
N HIS A 720 0.70 -17.73 16.27
CA HIS A 720 1.90 -17.29 15.55
C HIS A 720 2.51 -16.06 16.22
N THR A 721 3.81 -15.87 16.05
CA THR A 721 4.53 -14.69 16.55
C THR A 721 5.28 -13.99 15.43
N ILE A 722 5.10 -12.68 15.32
CA ILE A 722 5.87 -11.82 14.43
C ILE A 722 6.91 -11.10 15.27
N GLU A 723 8.17 -11.22 14.89
CA GLU A 723 9.29 -10.48 15.47
C GLU A 723 9.77 -9.42 14.51
N VAL A 724 9.89 -8.18 14.97
CA VAL A 724 10.45 -7.07 14.19
C VAL A 724 11.59 -6.42 14.97
N ARG A 725 12.72 -6.18 14.30
CA ARG A 725 13.88 -5.45 14.85
C ARG A 725 14.28 -4.32 13.91
N ALA A 726 14.95 -3.31 14.46
CA ALA A 726 15.38 -2.12 13.74
C ALA A 726 16.89 -1.89 13.95
N LYS A 727 17.56 -1.30 12.97
CA LYS A 727 18.96 -0.86 13.04
C LYS A 727 19.06 0.55 12.45
N LYS A 728 19.55 1.50 13.25
CA LYS A 728 19.93 2.84 12.82
C LYS A 728 21.29 2.74 12.15
N ASN A 729 21.31 2.82 10.82
CA ASN A 729 22.50 2.51 10.00
C ASN A 729 23.60 3.59 10.04
N SER A 730 23.66 4.38 11.11
CA SER A 730 24.64 5.45 11.38
C SER A 730 25.48 5.16 12.62
N GLY A 731 25.86 3.89 12.81
CA GLY A 731 26.76 3.44 13.88
C GLY A 731 26.17 2.49 14.92
N GLN A 732 24.85 2.49 15.16
CA GLN A 732 24.21 1.64 16.19
C GLN A 732 23.90 0.21 15.70
N GLY A 733 23.85 -0.75 16.63
CA GLY A 733 23.50 -2.15 16.38
C GLY A 733 21.99 -2.41 16.33
N TRP A 734 21.61 -3.65 15.96
CA TRP A 734 20.21 -4.08 15.95
C TRP A 734 19.54 -3.96 17.32
N SER A 735 18.29 -3.49 17.32
CA SER A 735 17.47 -3.39 18.52
C SER A 735 16.98 -4.76 19.02
N GLN A 736 16.47 -4.77 20.25
CA GLN A 736 15.62 -5.88 20.70
C GLN A 736 14.39 -6.01 19.80
N SER A 737 13.85 -7.23 19.68
CA SER A 737 12.69 -7.47 18.81
C SER A 737 11.36 -7.10 19.49
N GLU A 738 10.50 -6.39 18.78
CA GLU A 738 9.07 -6.29 19.11
C GLU A 738 8.35 -7.55 18.66
N VAL A 739 7.53 -8.09 19.55
CA VAL A 739 6.81 -9.35 19.33
C VAL A 739 5.32 -9.07 19.30
N VAL A 740 4.68 -9.36 18.17
CA VAL A 740 3.23 -9.30 18.01
C VAL A 740 2.70 -10.73 17.92
N THR A 741 1.71 -11.06 18.77
CA THR A 741 1.11 -12.40 18.80
C THR A 741 -0.18 -12.42 18.01
N LEU A 742 -0.34 -13.45 17.16
CA LEU A 742 -1.53 -13.70 16.35
C LEU A 742 -2.21 -15.00 16.81
N PHE A 743 -3.53 -14.99 16.81
CA PHE A 743 -4.37 -16.16 17.08
C PHE A 743 -5.30 -16.38 15.88
N VAL A 744 -5.00 -17.37 15.06
CA VAL A 744 -5.77 -17.69 13.85
C VAL A 744 -6.77 -18.78 14.17
N ASP A 745 -8.05 -18.47 14.01
CA ASP A 745 -9.15 -19.40 14.24
C ASP A 745 -9.08 -20.57 13.25
N ARG A 746 -9.62 -21.71 13.70
CA ARG A 746 -9.80 -22.86 12.83
C ARG A 746 -10.90 -22.56 11.81
N PRO A 747 -10.80 -23.08 10.58
CA PRO A 747 -11.87 -22.92 9.62
C PRO A 747 -13.15 -23.64 10.09
N TYR A 748 -14.32 -23.13 9.71
CA TYR A 748 -15.62 -23.61 10.19
C TYR A 748 -15.82 -25.12 9.99
N TRP A 749 -15.25 -25.72 8.93
CA TRP A 749 -15.34 -27.16 8.65
C TRP A 749 -14.54 -28.05 9.61
N GLN A 750 -13.67 -27.47 10.44
CA GLN A 750 -12.94 -28.18 11.50
C GLN A 750 -13.63 -28.08 12.87
N HIS A 751 -14.74 -27.33 12.99
CA HIS A 751 -15.52 -27.28 14.22
C HIS A 751 -16.38 -28.55 14.37
N ALA A 752 -16.43 -29.11 15.58
CA ALA A 752 -17.19 -30.32 15.87
C ALA A 752 -18.68 -30.17 15.51
N GLU A 753 -19.25 -28.99 15.75
CA GLU A 753 -20.65 -28.67 15.42
C GLU A 753 -20.96 -28.84 13.92
N PHE A 754 -20.07 -28.38 13.04
CA PHE A 754 -20.23 -28.54 11.59
C PHE A 754 -20.12 -30.01 11.19
N VAL A 755 -19.17 -30.75 11.76
CA VAL A 755 -19.04 -32.19 11.52
C VAL A 755 -20.30 -32.94 11.99
N PHE A 756 -20.84 -32.60 13.16
CA PHE A 756 -22.10 -33.16 13.65
C PHE A 756 -23.29 -32.76 12.80
N LEU A 757 -23.34 -31.52 12.28
CA LEU A 757 -24.39 -31.08 11.35
C LEU A 757 -24.32 -31.87 10.04
N VAL A 758 -23.13 -32.06 9.46
CA VAL A 758 -22.95 -32.87 8.25
C VAL A 758 -23.35 -34.32 8.52
N LEU A 759 -22.94 -34.91 9.64
CA LEU A 759 -23.36 -36.25 10.06
C LEU A 759 -24.88 -36.32 10.24
N PHE A 760 -25.50 -35.33 10.87
CA PHE A 760 -26.94 -35.24 11.06
C PHE A 760 -27.67 -35.11 9.72
N ILE A 761 -27.19 -34.28 8.80
CA ILE A 761 -27.73 -34.17 7.44
C ILE A 761 -27.58 -35.49 6.70
N CYS A 762 -26.44 -36.18 6.79
CA CYS A 762 -26.25 -37.50 6.20
C CYS A 762 -27.21 -38.53 6.79
N ILE A 763 -27.42 -38.54 8.11
CA ILE A 763 -28.39 -39.42 8.79
C ILE A 763 -29.82 -39.04 8.40
N LEU A 764 -30.14 -37.75 8.31
CA LEU A 764 -31.44 -37.24 7.92
C LEU A 764 -31.73 -37.59 6.46
N ILE A 765 -30.76 -37.47 5.55
CA ILE A 765 -30.86 -37.92 4.16
C ILE A 765 -31.02 -39.44 4.12
N ALA A 766 -30.25 -40.19 4.89
CA ALA A 766 -30.41 -41.65 4.98
C ALA A 766 -31.78 -42.04 5.54
N TRP A 767 -32.30 -41.29 6.51
CA TRP A 767 -33.60 -41.50 7.14
C TRP A 767 -34.77 -41.08 6.23
N ILE A 768 -34.67 -39.94 5.56
CA ILE A 768 -35.61 -39.49 4.53
C ILE A 768 -35.57 -40.44 3.35
N SER A 769 -34.39 -40.89 2.92
CA SER A 769 -34.22 -41.91 1.88
C SER A 769 -34.83 -43.23 2.34
N TYR A 770 -34.63 -43.64 3.60
CA TYR A 770 -35.27 -44.81 4.17
C TYR A 770 -36.79 -44.67 4.23
N ILE A 771 -37.33 -43.53 4.64
CA ILE A 771 -38.77 -43.25 4.66
C ILE A 771 -39.33 -43.16 3.25
N ALA A 772 -38.66 -42.48 2.33
CA ALA A 772 -39.05 -42.35 0.94
C ALA A 772 -39.04 -43.72 0.27
N THR A 773 -37.98 -44.50 0.46
CA THR A 773 -37.89 -45.89 -0.02
C THR A 773 -38.94 -46.75 0.65
N SER A 774 -39.18 -46.64 1.95
CA SER A 774 -40.23 -47.40 2.65
C SER A 774 -41.63 -47.01 2.20
N ARG A 775 -41.89 -45.72 1.95
CA ARG A 775 -43.16 -45.22 1.40
C ARG A 775 -43.32 -45.57 -0.07
N ILE A 776 -42.25 -45.54 -0.86
CA ILE A 776 -42.22 -46.00 -2.25
C ILE A 776 -42.41 -47.50 -2.29
N MET A 777 -41.82 -48.27 -1.38
CA MET A 777 -42.00 -49.72 -1.29
C MET A 777 -43.40 -50.06 -0.78
N LYS A 778 -43.96 -49.32 0.17
CA LYS A 778 -45.35 -49.48 0.63
C LYS A 778 -46.34 -49.09 -0.47
N LYS A 779 -46.14 -47.95 -1.13
CA LYS A 779 -46.92 -47.54 -2.31
C LYS A 779 -46.71 -48.50 -3.47
N ARG A 780 -45.52 -49.06 -3.68
CA ARG A 780 -45.26 -50.09 -4.71
C ARG A 780 -45.93 -51.39 -4.33
N LYS A 781 -45.98 -51.76 -3.06
CA LYS A 781 -46.66 -52.97 -2.59
C LYS A 781 -48.17 -52.81 -2.67
N GLU A 782 -48.72 -51.68 -2.24
CA GLU A 782 -50.14 -51.33 -2.41
C GLU A 782 -50.48 -51.15 -3.89
N TYR A 783 -49.62 -50.51 -4.67
CA TYR A 783 -49.76 -50.42 -6.13
C TYR A 783 -49.62 -51.79 -6.78
N LEU A 784 -48.75 -52.69 -6.33
CA LEU A 784 -48.63 -54.05 -6.85
C LEU A 784 -49.80 -54.91 -6.40
N GLN A 785 -50.35 -54.72 -5.20
CA GLN A 785 -51.53 -55.43 -4.74
C GLN A 785 -52.78 -54.93 -5.45
N ASN A 786 -52.92 -53.62 -5.61
CA ASN A 786 -53.97 -53.00 -6.40
C ASN A 786 -53.77 -53.30 -7.88
N LEU A 787 -52.56 -53.31 -8.42
CA LEU A 787 -52.28 -53.68 -9.81
C LEU A 787 -52.43 -55.17 -10.02
N VAL A 788 -52.14 -56.04 -9.05
CA VAL A 788 -52.44 -57.47 -9.16
C VAL A 788 -53.95 -57.65 -9.07
N GLN A 789 -54.68 -57.03 -8.15
CA GLN A 789 -56.14 -57.10 -8.10
C GLN A 789 -56.79 -56.48 -9.34
N GLU A 790 -56.34 -55.31 -9.78
CA GLU A 790 -56.73 -54.61 -11.00
C GLU A 790 -56.30 -55.42 -12.22
N LYS A 791 -55.14 -56.06 -12.28
CA LYS A 791 -54.77 -56.94 -13.41
C LYS A 791 -55.49 -58.26 -13.40
N THR A 792 -55.90 -58.76 -12.25
CA THR A 792 -56.73 -59.97 -12.15
C THR A 792 -58.17 -59.63 -12.52
N HIS A 793 -58.66 -58.45 -12.12
CA HIS A 793 -59.97 -57.91 -12.50
C HIS A 793 -60.00 -57.47 -13.96
N ASP A 794 -58.96 -56.81 -14.47
CA ASP A 794 -58.71 -56.48 -15.87
C ASP A 794 -58.49 -57.75 -16.68
N LEU A 795 -57.90 -58.82 -16.14
CA LEU A 795 -57.84 -60.09 -16.87
C LEU A 795 -59.24 -60.67 -17.04
N GLN A 796 -60.05 -60.67 -15.98
CA GLN A 796 -61.44 -61.13 -16.03
C GLN A 796 -62.28 -60.24 -16.97
N LYS A 797 -62.12 -58.92 -16.86
CA LYS A 797 -62.82 -57.92 -17.66
C LYS A 797 -62.30 -57.84 -19.09
N ALA A 798 -61.01 -58.04 -19.34
CA ALA A 798 -60.44 -58.16 -20.69
C ALA A 798 -60.79 -59.49 -21.34
N ASN A 799 -61.05 -60.55 -20.57
CA ASN A 799 -61.58 -61.80 -21.11
C ASN A 799 -63.06 -61.61 -21.54
N GLU A 800 -63.85 -60.88 -20.74
CA GLU A 800 -65.22 -60.49 -21.08
C GLU A 800 -65.27 -59.44 -22.21
N GLU A 801 -64.41 -58.43 -22.20
CA GLU A 801 -64.27 -57.41 -23.24
C GLU A 801 -63.61 -57.97 -24.51
N LEU A 802 -62.75 -59.00 -24.43
CA LEU A 802 -62.30 -59.76 -25.60
C LEU A 802 -63.48 -60.47 -26.21
N LEU A 803 -64.33 -61.14 -25.42
CA LEU A 803 -65.57 -61.73 -25.92
C LEU A 803 -66.47 -60.69 -26.61
N VAL A 804 -66.61 -59.48 -26.04
CA VAL A 804 -67.41 -58.39 -26.64
C VAL A 804 -66.75 -57.76 -27.87
N ARG A 805 -65.45 -57.42 -27.85
CA ARG A 805 -64.72 -56.88 -29.01
C ARG A 805 -64.61 -57.90 -30.13
N ASN A 806 -64.54 -59.19 -29.83
CA ASN A 806 -64.62 -60.23 -30.87
C ASN A 806 -65.97 -60.14 -31.55
N THR A 807 -67.07 -60.00 -30.80
CA THR A 807 -68.41 -59.81 -31.39
C THR A 807 -68.57 -58.47 -32.16
N GLU A 808 -67.91 -57.38 -31.75
CA GLU A 808 -67.93 -56.10 -32.49
C GLU A 808 -67.04 -56.10 -33.75
N LEU A 809 -65.84 -56.70 -33.67
CA LEU A 809 -64.98 -56.91 -34.83
C LEU A 809 -65.66 -57.87 -35.82
N ASP A 810 -66.30 -58.93 -35.33
CA ASP A 810 -67.13 -59.82 -36.14
C ASP A 810 -68.24 -59.03 -36.84
N ARG A 811 -68.87 -58.06 -36.15
CA ARG A 811 -69.90 -57.17 -36.74
C ARG A 811 -69.33 -56.20 -37.80
N PHE A 812 -68.15 -55.61 -37.58
CA PHE A 812 -67.47 -54.75 -38.57
C PHE A 812 -66.96 -55.54 -39.78
N VAL A 813 -66.32 -56.68 -39.54
CA VAL A 813 -65.86 -57.58 -40.62
C VAL A 813 -67.07 -58.09 -41.41
N TYR A 814 -68.19 -58.41 -40.74
CA TYR A 814 -69.43 -58.80 -41.40
C TYR A 814 -70.00 -57.67 -42.27
N SER A 815 -70.11 -56.43 -41.76
CA SER A 815 -70.66 -55.31 -42.52
C SER A 815 -69.75 -54.85 -43.67
N ALA A 816 -68.45 -54.71 -43.43
CA ALA A 816 -67.48 -54.37 -44.48
C ALA A 816 -67.42 -55.47 -45.56
N SER A 817 -67.48 -56.76 -45.17
CA SER A 817 -67.52 -57.86 -46.13
C SER A 817 -68.82 -57.88 -46.94
N HIS A 818 -69.96 -57.58 -46.32
CA HIS A 818 -71.25 -57.48 -47.01
C HIS A 818 -71.20 -56.39 -48.10
N ASP A 819 -70.71 -55.20 -47.75
CA ASP A 819 -70.73 -54.05 -48.64
C ASP A 819 -69.62 -54.08 -49.71
N LEU A 820 -68.52 -54.79 -49.46
CA LEU A 820 -67.56 -55.20 -50.50
C LEU A 820 -68.15 -56.30 -51.41
N SER A 821 -68.91 -57.25 -50.85
CA SER A 821 -69.47 -58.38 -51.60
C SER A 821 -70.61 -57.99 -52.54
N ALA A 822 -71.42 -56.98 -52.18
CA ALA A 822 -72.55 -56.53 -53.00
C ALA A 822 -72.15 -56.08 -54.43
N PRO A 823 -71.18 -55.16 -54.62
CA PRO A 823 -70.72 -54.79 -55.96
C PRO A 823 -69.99 -55.93 -56.66
N LEU A 824 -69.22 -56.77 -55.95
CA LEU A 824 -68.55 -57.94 -56.53
C LEU A 824 -69.54 -58.98 -57.08
N LYS A 825 -70.59 -59.32 -56.33
CA LYS A 825 -71.68 -60.20 -56.79
C LYS A 825 -72.42 -59.60 -57.98
N SER A 826 -72.64 -58.28 -57.96
CA SER A 826 -73.27 -57.55 -59.07
C SER A 826 -72.43 -57.66 -60.35
N ILE A 827 -71.10 -57.46 -60.26
CA ILE A 827 -70.18 -57.65 -61.38
C ILE A 827 -70.21 -59.10 -61.87
N LEU A 828 -70.12 -60.09 -60.98
CA LEU A 828 -70.12 -61.50 -61.36
C LEU A 828 -71.43 -61.94 -62.03
N GLY A 829 -72.58 -61.43 -61.55
CA GLY A 829 -73.88 -61.66 -62.15
C GLY A 829 -73.95 -61.08 -63.57
N LEU A 830 -73.49 -59.85 -63.77
CA LEU A 830 -73.42 -59.22 -65.08
C LEU A 830 -72.49 -59.97 -66.04
N ILE A 831 -71.36 -60.51 -65.56
CA ILE A 831 -70.48 -61.37 -66.37
C ILE A 831 -71.21 -62.65 -66.81
N ASN A 832 -71.96 -63.30 -65.91
CA ASN A 832 -72.70 -64.51 -66.24
C ASN A 832 -73.82 -64.24 -67.26
N VAL A 833 -74.57 -63.14 -67.11
CA VAL A 833 -75.59 -62.74 -68.08
C VAL A 833 -74.94 -62.41 -69.42
N ALA A 834 -73.84 -61.68 -69.43
CA ALA A 834 -73.10 -61.36 -70.66
C ALA A 834 -72.60 -62.62 -71.39
N ARG A 835 -72.26 -63.71 -70.68
CA ARG A 835 -71.84 -64.99 -71.29
C ARG A 835 -72.97 -65.79 -71.92
N LEU A 836 -74.22 -65.61 -71.46
CA LEU A 836 -75.38 -66.37 -71.95
C LEU A 836 -76.00 -65.75 -73.20
N ASP A 837 -75.88 -64.43 -73.36
CA ASP A 837 -76.38 -63.71 -74.54
C ASP A 837 -75.42 -63.81 -75.73
N LYS A 838 -75.98 -64.04 -76.94
CA LYS A 838 -75.24 -63.87 -78.20
C LYS A 838 -74.86 -62.40 -78.36
N PRO A 839 -73.67 -62.09 -78.92
CA PRO A 839 -73.20 -60.71 -79.04
C PRO A 839 -74.23 -59.85 -79.81
N ASN A 840 -74.91 -58.98 -79.06
CA ASN A 840 -75.79 -57.93 -79.53
C ASN A 840 -75.52 -56.66 -78.69
N GLU A 841 -76.24 -55.58 -78.98
CA GLU A 841 -76.09 -54.29 -78.28
C GLU A 841 -76.31 -54.35 -76.75
N LEU A 842 -76.91 -55.40 -76.17
CA LEU A 842 -77.08 -55.52 -74.71
C LEU A 842 -75.77 -55.77 -73.96
N GLN A 843 -74.75 -56.41 -74.57
CA GLN A 843 -73.48 -56.67 -73.88
C GLN A 843 -72.74 -55.38 -73.49
N THR A 844 -72.83 -54.33 -74.31
CA THR A 844 -72.22 -53.03 -74.01
C THR A 844 -72.85 -52.39 -72.77
N GLN A 845 -74.16 -52.58 -72.54
CA GLN A 845 -74.82 -52.09 -71.32
C GLN A 845 -74.33 -52.82 -70.07
N TYR A 846 -74.10 -54.14 -70.15
CA TYR A 846 -73.56 -54.91 -69.01
C TYR A 846 -72.16 -54.45 -68.61
N LEU A 847 -71.28 -54.15 -69.59
CA LEU A 847 -69.94 -53.61 -69.33
C LEU A 847 -69.97 -52.24 -68.64
N ALA A 848 -70.82 -51.33 -69.10
CA ALA A 848 -70.97 -50.01 -68.47
C ALA A 848 -71.48 -50.11 -67.02
N MET A 849 -72.38 -51.07 -66.74
CA MET A 849 -72.86 -51.33 -65.38
C MET A 849 -71.77 -51.91 -64.47
N MET A 850 -70.90 -52.79 -64.99
CA MET A 850 -69.76 -53.31 -64.24
C MET A 850 -68.76 -52.21 -63.88
N GLU A 851 -68.42 -51.34 -64.82
CA GLU A 851 -67.46 -50.25 -64.59
C GLU A 851 -67.94 -49.29 -63.48
N ARG A 852 -69.24 -48.98 -63.46
CA ARG A 852 -69.84 -48.15 -62.41
C ARG A 852 -69.74 -48.79 -61.02
N SER A 853 -69.84 -50.12 -60.93
CA SER A 853 -69.68 -50.85 -59.67
C SER A 853 -68.23 -50.83 -59.16
N VAL A 854 -67.24 -50.90 -60.06
CA VAL A 854 -65.81 -50.82 -59.71
C VAL A 854 -65.42 -49.44 -59.18
N ARG A 855 -65.82 -48.35 -59.85
CA ARG A 855 -65.49 -46.98 -59.41
C ARG A 855 -66.03 -46.67 -58.01
N LYS A 856 -67.24 -47.15 -57.68
CA LYS A 856 -67.81 -47.00 -56.33
C LYS A 856 -66.98 -47.70 -55.25
N LEU A 857 -66.34 -48.82 -55.58
CA LEU A 857 -65.50 -49.58 -54.65
C LEU A 857 -64.22 -48.80 -54.30
N GLU A 858 -63.60 -48.14 -55.29
CA GLU A 858 -62.38 -47.36 -55.07
C GLU A 858 -62.60 -46.12 -54.20
N ASP A 859 -63.72 -45.40 -54.40
CA ASP A 859 -64.07 -44.24 -53.59
C ASP A 859 -64.24 -44.61 -52.11
N PHE A 860 -64.89 -45.74 -51.83
CA PHE A 860 -65.06 -46.26 -50.47
C PHE A 860 -63.70 -46.55 -49.79
N ILE A 861 -62.77 -47.18 -50.50
CA ILE A 861 -61.43 -47.49 -49.97
C ILE A 861 -60.67 -46.20 -49.61
N ARG A 862 -60.75 -45.16 -50.45
CA ARG A 862 -60.06 -43.88 -50.23
C ARG A 862 -60.54 -43.16 -48.97
N ASP A 863 -61.84 -43.20 -48.71
CA ASP A 863 -62.42 -42.52 -47.55
C ASP A 863 -62.07 -43.23 -46.24
N VAL A 864 -62.00 -44.57 -46.24
CA VAL A 864 -61.51 -45.36 -45.09
C VAL A 864 -60.05 -45.01 -44.75
N VAL A 865 -59.21 -44.83 -45.77
CA VAL A 865 -57.80 -44.42 -45.56
C VAL A 865 -57.70 -43.00 -45.00
N SER A 866 -58.54 -42.08 -45.48
CA SER A 866 -58.55 -40.69 -45.02
C SER A 866 -58.96 -40.59 -43.54
N TYR A 867 -59.95 -41.37 -43.10
CA TYR A 867 -60.32 -41.49 -41.69
C TYR A 867 -59.15 -41.98 -40.83
N SER A 868 -58.50 -43.08 -41.24
CA SER A 868 -57.36 -43.67 -40.53
C SER A 868 -56.20 -42.68 -40.32
N ARG A 869 -55.87 -41.87 -41.33
CA ARG A 869 -54.84 -40.82 -41.23
C ARG A 869 -55.25 -39.69 -40.29
N ASN A 870 -56.51 -39.24 -40.36
CA ASN A 870 -57.02 -38.12 -39.56
C ASN A 870 -56.90 -38.36 -38.05
N THR A 871 -57.15 -39.60 -37.60
CA THR A 871 -57.04 -40.00 -36.19
C THR A 871 -55.60 -40.04 -35.66
N ARG A 872 -54.60 -40.29 -36.52
CA ARG A 872 -53.23 -40.62 -36.08
C ARG A 872 -52.23 -39.45 -36.14
N ILE A 873 -52.53 -38.37 -36.87
CA ILE A 873 -51.60 -37.26 -37.11
C ILE A 873 -51.88 -36.09 -36.13
N PRO A 874 -50.86 -35.57 -35.41
CA PRO A 874 -51.01 -34.41 -34.51
C PRO A 874 -51.25 -33.10 -35.26
N VAL A 875 -51.92 -32.13 -34.62
CA VAL A 875 -52.27 -30.81 -35.18
C VAL A 875 -51.03 -29.92 -35.32
N ARG A 876 -50.86 -29.22 -36.44
CA ARG A 876 -49.78 -28.24 -36.66
C ARG A 876 -50.38 -26.89 -37.05
N ILE A 877 -50.06 -25.83 -36.31
CA ILE A 877 -50.58 -24.48 -36.56
C ILE A 877 -49.55 -23.70 -37.37
N GLU A 878 -49.94 -23.18 -38.53
CA GLU A 878 -49.12 -22.34 -39.40
C GLU A 878 -49.92 -21.13 -39.92
N GLY A 879 -49.23 -20.02 -40.18
CA GLY A 879 -49.82 -18.81 -40.74
C GLY A 879 -50.01 -18.95 -42.24
N CYS A 880 -51.24 -18.83 -42.73
CA CYS A 880 -51.58 -18.99 -44.14
C CYS A 880 -52.48 -17.84 -44.62
N GLN A 881 -52.35 -17.46 -45.90
CA GLN A 881 -53.29 -16.52 -46.49
C GLN A 881 -54.57 -17.27 -46.88
N PHE A 882 -55.68 -16.88 -46.27
CA PHE A 882 -56.96 -17.56 -46.47
C PHE A 882 -57.41 -17.51 -47.93
N GLU A 883 -57.25 -16.37 -48.58
CA GLU A 883 -57.60 -16.17 -49.98
C GLU A 883 -56.82 -17.11 -50.90
N ASP A 884 -55.53 -17.35 -50.63
CA ASP A 884 -54.72 -18.31 -51.41
C ASP A 884 -55.23 -19.75 -51.26
N ILE A 885 -55.63 -20.17 -50.06
CA ILE A 885 -56.18 -21.51 -49.84
C ILE A 885 -57.46 -21.70 -50.66
N VAL A 886 -58.36 -20.72 -50.57
CA VAL A 886 -59.65 -20.79 -51.27
C VAL A 886 -59.45 -20.71 -52.78
N ARG A 887 -58.59 -19.82 -53.29
CA ARG A 887 -58.27 -19.72 -54.73
C ARG A 887 -57.65 -21.00 -55.28
N ASN A 888 -56.71 -21.61 -54.55
CA ASN A 888 -56.13 -22.89 -54.93
C ASN A 888 -57.18 -24.01 -54.98
N LEU A 889 -58.04 -24.11 -53.96
CA LEU A 889 -59.12 -25.11 -53.95
C LEU A 889 -60.15 -24.87 -55.06
N LEU A 890 -60.51 -23.62 -55.35
CA LEU A 890 -61.39 -23.28 -56.46
C LEU A 890 -60.75 -23.62 -57.82
N HIS A 891 -59.44 -23.41 -57.95
CA HIS A 891 -58.69 -23.82 -59.14
C HIS A 891 -58.68 -25.34 -59.31
N ASP A 892 -58.50 -26.11 -58.23
CA ASP A 892 -58.57 -27.58 -58.26
C ASP A 892 -59.96 -28.08 -58.71
N HIS A 893 -61.03 -27.34 -58.38
CA HIS A 893 -62.40 -27.67 -58.77
C HIS A 893 -62.83 -27.09 -60.12
N GLN A 894 -61.99 -26.36 -60.85
CA GLN A 894 -62.38 -25.64 -62.07
C GLN A 894 -62.97 -26.54 -63.17
N TYR A 895 -62.57 -27.82 -63.21
CA TYR A 895 -63.06 -28.80 -64.17
C TYR A 895 -64.32 -29.56 -63.69
N THR A 896 -64.83 -29.24 -62.50
CA THR A 896 -66.05 -29.85 -61.97
C THR A 896 -67.24 -29.39 -62.82
N PRO A 897 -68.15 -30.29 -63.25
CA PRO A 897 -69.28 -29.90 -64.08
C PRO A 897 -70.08 -28.75 -63.48
N ASN A 898 -70.37 -27.74 -64.30
CA ASN A 898 -71.08 -26.51 -63.94
C ASN A 898 -70.34 -25.54 -63.01
N PHE A 899 -69.05 -25.74 -62.74
CA PHE A 899 -68.24 -24.78 -61.98
C PHE A 899 -68.30 -23.36 -62.59
N GLU A 900 -68.15 -23.25 -63.91
CA GLU A 900 -68.18 -21.97 -64.64
C GLU A 900 -69.52 -21.20 -64.53
N LYS A 901 -70.61 -21.88 -64.12
CA LYS A 901 -71.93 -21.25 -63.93
C LYS A 901 -72.08 -20.60 -62.54
N ILE A 902 -71.14 -20.85 -61.62
CA ILE A 902 -71.19 -20.33 -60.24
C ILE A 902 -70.36 -19.06 -60.12
N THR A 903 -70.96 -18.03 -59.56
CA THR A 903 -70.24 -16.83 -59.14
C THR A 903 -69.63 -17.08 -57.76
N PHE A 904 -68.31 -17.19 -57.71
CA PHE A 904 -67.56 -17.32 -56.46
C PHE A 904 -67.20 -15.94 -55.91
N THR A 905 -67.59 -15.68 -54.66
CA THR A 905 -67.21 -14.45 -53.95
C THR A 905 -66.36 -14.83 -52.75
N ILE A 906 -65.12 -14.36 -52.72
CA ILE A 906 -64.21 -14.52 -51.58
C ILE A 906 -64.19 -13.19 -50.83
N THR A 907 -64.41 -13.23 -49.51
CA THR A 907 -64.35 -12.04 -48.66
C THR A 907 -63.51 -12.35 -47.42
N ASP A 908 -62.37 -11.70 -47.29
CA ASP A 908 -61.55 -11.75 -46.08
C ASP A 908 -61.50 -10.37 -45.44
N THR A 909 -62.12 -10.21 -44.26
CA THR A 909 -62.10 -8.94 -43.51
C THR A 909 -61.07 -8.95 -42.38
N THR A 910 -60.25 -9.99 -42.24
CA THR A 910 -59.31 -10.14 -41.12
C THR A 910 -58.02 -9.33 -41.28
N GLN A 911 -57.72 -8.91 -42.53
CA GLN A 911 -56.54 -8.13 -42.95
C GLN A 911 -55.17 -8.71 -42.49
N GLY A 912 -55.09 -10.03 -42.21
CA GLY A 912 -53.87 -10.70 -41.74
C GLY A 912 -53.83 -12.21 -42.05
N LEU A 913 -52.78 -12.90 -41.59
CA LEU A 913 -52.64 -14.35 -41.77
C LEU A 913 -53.63 -15.14 -40.87
N LEU A 914 -54.21 -16.20 -41.42
CA LEU A 914 -54.99 -17.21 -40.70
C LEU A 914 -54.01 -18.21 -40.06
N PHE A 915 -53.94 -18.26 -38.74
CA PHE A 915 -53.10 -19.24 -38.02
C PHE A 915 -53.90 -20.49 -37.67
N THR A 916 -53.69 -21.59 -38.40
CA THR A 916 -54.44 -22.84 -38.23
C THR A 916 -53.71 -24.03 -38.86
N ASP A 917 -54.28 -25.23 -38.80
CA ASP A 917 -53.75 -26.40 -39.52
C ASP A 917 -54.21 -26.40 -40.96
N LEU A 918 -53.27 -26.07 -41.86
CA LEU A 918 -53.53 -25.97 -43.29
C LEU A 918 -54.09 -27.26 -43.89
N THR A 919 -53.64 -28.42 -43.42
CA THR A 919 -54.09 -29.71 -43.97
C THR A 919 -55.55 -29.95 -43.61
N ARG A 920 -55.92 -29.72 -42.35
CA ARG A 920 -57.29 -29.90 -41.86
C ARG A 920 -58.24 -28.85 -42.40
N VAL A 921 -57.81 -27.59 -42.48
CA VAL A 921 -58.61 -26.52 -43.10
C VAL A 921 -58.83 -26.79 -44.59
N LYS A 922 -57.85 -27.32 -45.32
CA LYS A 922 -58.05 -27.81 -46.69
C LYS A 922 -59.08 -28.94 -46.75
N ILE A 923 -59.06 -29.91 -45.83
CA ILE A 923 -60.07 -30.99 -45.79
C ILE A 923 -61.48 -30.43 -45.55
N ILE A 924 -61.61 -29.50 -44.60
CA ILE A 924 -62.89 -28.84 -44.25
C ILE A 924 -63.41 -28.08 -45.47
N LEU A 925 -62.62 -27.15 -46.01
CA LEU A 925 -63.00 -26.34 -47.17
C LEU A 925 -63.28 -27.19 -48.40
N ASN A 926 -62.47 -28.20 -48.69
CA ASN A 926 -62.66 -29.06 -49.86
C ASN A 926 -63.98 -29.84 -49.80
N ASN A 927 -64.35 -30.38 -48.63
CA ASN A 927 -65.63 -31.05 -48.45
C ASN A 927 -66.82 -30.09 -48.62
N LEU A 928 -66.72 -28.87 -48.08
CA LEU A 928 -67.79 -27.88 -48.18
C LEU A 928 -67.91 -27.32 -49.61
N ILE A 929 -66.81 -26.92 -50.24
CA ILE A 929 -66.78 -26.38 -51.60
C ILE A 929 -67.25 -27.43 -52.61
N SER A 930 -66.77 -28.68 -52.49
CA SER A 930 -67.20 -29.76 -53.38
C SER A 930 -68.70 -30.03 -53.24
N ASN A 931 -69.25 -29.99 -52.02
CA ASN A 931 -70.68 -30.14 -51.80
C ASN A 931 -71.47 -28.93 -52.35
N ALA A 932 -70.99 -27.71 -52.15
CA ALA A 932 -71.61 -26.48 -52.65
C ALA A 932 -71.69 -26.42 -54.19
N ILE A 933 -70.71 -27.00 -54.90
CA ILE A 933 -70.72 -27.13 -56.37
C ILE A 933 -71.63 -28.29 -56.81
N LYS A 934 -71.48 -29.47 -56.20
CA LYS A 934 -72.20 -30.69 -56.60
C LYS A 934 -73.71 -30.60 -56.39
N PHE A 935 -74.14 -29.99 -55.30
CA PHE A 935 -75.55 -29.91 -54.91
C PHE A 935 -76.20 -28.57 -55.28
N HIS A 936 -75.59 -27.87 -56.25
CA HIS A 936 -76.15 -26.64 -56.77
C HIS A 936 -77.27 -26.88 -57.80
N ARG A 937 -78.21 -25.94 -57.91
CA ARG A 937 -79.33 -25.99 -58.86
C ARG A 937 -79.01 -25.18 -60.11
N PHE A 938 -78.71 -25.84 -61.22
CA PHE A 938 -78.38 -25.19 -62.50
C PHE A 938 -79.52 -25.17 -63.53
N ASN A 939 -80.62 -25.87 -63.24
CA ASN A 939 -81.77 -25.96 -64.16
C ASN A 939 -82.78 -24.83 -63.97
N ASP A 940 -82.59 -23.98 -62.96
CA ASP A 940 -83.46 -22.84 -62.68
C ASP A 940 -82.82 -21.54 -63.20
N ALA A 941 -83.33 -21.04 -64.33
CA ALA A 941 -82.80 -19.84 -64.98
C ALA A 941 -83.04 -18.55 -64.17
N THR A 942 -83.89 -18.58 -63.13
CA THR A 942 -84.18 -17.40 -62.29
C THR A 942 -83.11 -17.16 -61.22
N ILE A 943 -82.28 -18.17 -60.95
CA ILE A 943 -81.28 -18.14 -59.89
C ILE A 943 -79.91 -17.90 -60.54
N LYS A 944 -79.19 -16.87 -60.08
CA LYS A 944 -77.76 -16.72 -60.38
C LYS A 944 -77.00 -17.54 -59.34
N PRO A 945 -76.36 -18.66 -59.72
CA PRO A 945 -75.65 -19.53 -58.78
C PRO A 945 -74.51 -18.76 -58.12
N PHE A 946 -74.44 -18.78 -56.79
CA PHE A 946 -73.33 -18.21 -56.05
C PHE A 946 -72.83 -19.14 -54.96
N VAL A 947 -71.53 -19.03 -54.70
CA VAL A 947 -70.92 -19.57 -53.49
C VAL A 947 -70.09 -18.46 -52.87
N LYS A 948 -70.46 -18.06 -51.66
CA LYS A 948 -69.78 -17.05 -50.87
C LYS A 948 -68.94 -17.73 -49.81
N ILE A 949 -67.65 -17.43 -49.84
CA ILE A 949 -66.68 -17.96 -48.88
C ILE A 949 -66.10 -16.76 -48.15
N SER A 950 -66.39 -16.67 -46.85
CA SER A 950 -65.97 -15.52 -46.04
C SER A 950 -65.23 -15.94 -44.78
N LEU A 951 -64.21 -15.15 -44.45
CA LEU A 951 -63.49 -15.23 -43.19
C LEU A 951 -63.64 -13.90 -42.44
N THR A 952 -64.14 -13.98 -41.21
CA THR A 952 -64.17 -12.87 -40.26
C THR A 952 -63.48 -13.31 -38.97
N LYS A 953 -63.00 -12.35 -38.16
CA LYS A 953 -62.42 -12.64 -36.84
C LYS A 953 -63.15 -11.83 -35.77
N ASP A 954 -63.41 -12.45 -34.63
CA ASP A 954 -63.70 -11.75 -33.37
C ASP A 954 -62.46 -11.81 -32.45
N ASP A 955 -62.55 -11.35 -31.20
CA ASP A 955 -61.41 -11.32 -30.28
C ASP A 955 -60.83 -12.72 -29.97
N ALA A 956 -61.58 -13.80 -30.18
CA ALA A 956 -61.22 -15.16 -29.74
C ALA A 956 -61.25 -16.22 -30.85
N ASN A 957 -61.98 -16.02 -31.95
CA ASN A 957 -62.23 -17.03 -32.96
C ASN A 957 -62.12 -16.49 -34.39
N TYR A 958 -61.66 -17.37 -35.28
CA TYR A 958 -61.86 -17.26 -36.72
C TYR A 958 -63.22 -17.88 -37.06
N LEU A 959 -64.06 -17.11 -37.75
CA LEU A 959 -65.35 -17.56 -38.23
C LEU A 959 -65.28 -17.76 -39.74
N LEU A 960 -65.21 -19.03 -40.14
CA LEU A 960 -65.21 -19.45 -41.54
C LEU A 960 -66.64 -19.77 -41.96
N THR A 961 -67.15 -19.09 -42.99
CA THR A 961 -68.49 -19.37 -43.53
C THR A 961 -68.42 -19.74 -45.00
N VAL A 962 -69.05 -20.86 -45.37
CA VAL A 962 -69.31 -21.25 -46.76
C VAL A 962 -70.82 -21.24 -46.96
N GLU A 963 -71.29 -20.35 -47.82
CA GLU A 963 -72.70 -20.15 -48.12
C GLU A 963 -72.97 -20.35 -49.62
N ASP A 964 -73.95 -21.18 -49.95
CA ASP A 964 -74.44 -21.41 -51.30
C ASP A 964 -75.95 -21.16 -51.37
N ASN A 965 -76.47 -20.89 -52.57
CA ASN A 965 -77.92 -20.86 -52.87
C ASN A 965 -78.41 -22.12 -53.61
N GLY A 966 -77.77 -23.27 -53.34
CA GLY A 966 -78.04 -24.59 -53.93
C GLY A 966 -79.33 -25.24 -53.43
N SER A 967 -79.38 -26.58 -53.42
CA SER A 967 -80.63 -27.31 -53.08
C SER A 967 -81.03 -27.24 -51.60
N GLY A 968 -80.07 -26.95 -50.71
CA GLY A 968 -80.26 -27.05 -49.27
C GLY A 968 -80.45 -28.49 -48.75
N ILE A 969 -80.54 -28.63 -47.43
CA ILE A 969 -80.68 -29.87 -46.66
C ILE A 969 -81.96 -29.79 -45.82
N GLU A 970 -82.76 -30.86 -45.82
CA GLU A 970 -83.99 -30.95 -45.03
C GLU A 970 -83.69 -31.04 -43.52
N ALA A 971 -84.46 -30.32 -42.70
CA ALA A 971 -84.22 -30.18 -41.25
C ALA A 971 -84.06 -31.52 -40.51
N LYS A 972 -84.80 -32.57 -40.89
CA LYS A 972 -84.74 -33.91 -40.27
C LYS A 972 -83.38 -34.61 -40.44
N HIS A 973 -82.54 -34.12 -41.35
CA HIS A 973 -81.25 -34.72 -41.64
C HIS A 973 -80.09 -33.97 -40.97
N LEU A 974 -80.29 -32.72 -40.54
CA LEU A 974 -79.21 -31.86 -40.01
C LEU A 974 -78.48 -32.48 -38.80
N ASP A 975 -79.17 -33.23 -37.95
CA ASP A 975 -78.53 -33.91 -36.79
C ASP A 975 -77.67 -35.11 -37.20
N LYS A 976 -77.98 -35.75 -38.33
CA LYS A 976 -77.37 -37.01 -38.78
C LYS A 976 -76.35 -36.85 -39.90
N ILE A 977 -76.29 -35.69 -40.56
CA ILE A 977 -75.36 -35.48 -41.70
C ILE A 977 -73.89 -35.70 -41.33
N PHE A 978 -73.57 -35.65 -40.04
CA PHE A 978 -72.23 -35.91 -39.53
C PHE A 978 -72.05 -37.32 -38.94
N GLU A 979 -72.97 -38.27 -39.16
CA GLU A 979 -72.81 -39.68 -38.77
C GLU A 979 -72.07 -40.48 -39.85
N MET A 980 -71.31 -41.51 -39.44
CA MET A 980 -70.51 -42.34 -40.35
C MET A 980 -71.42 -43.14 -41.31
N PHE A 981 -71.14 -43.08 -42.62
CA PHE A 981 -71.91 -43.70 -43.72
C PHE A 981 -73.33 -43.16 -43.91
N TYR A 982 -73.71 -42.10 -43.20
CA TYR A 982 -75.04 -41.54 -43.34
C TYR A 982 -75.19 -40.78 -44.66
N ARG A 983 -76.27 -41.08 -45.39
CA ARG A 983 -76.65 -40.40 -46.63
C ARG A 983 -78.11 -39.96 -46.53
N ALA A 984 -78.35 -38.66 -46.65
CA ALA A 984 -79.71 -38.09 -46.61
C ALA A 984 -80.59 -38.51 -47.81
N SER A 985 -80.01 -39.08 -48.87
CA SER A 985 -80.73 -39.57 -50.04
C SER A 985 -79.96 -40.70 -50.71
N GLU A 986 -80.65 -41.78 -51.13
CA GLU A 986 -80.03 -42.87 -51.87
C GLU A 986 -79.50 -42.43 -53.25
N LYS A 987 -79.99 -41.30 -53.79
CA LYS A 987 -79.54 -40.75 -55.08
C LYS A 987 -78.23 -39.96 -54.98
N SER A 988 -77.80 -39.55 -53.79
CA SER A 988 -76.59 -38.72 -53.63
C SER A 988 -75.32 -39.54 -53.91
N GLN A 989 -74.45 -39.12 -54.83
CA GLN A 989 -73.20 -39.86 -55.06
C GLN A 989 -72.18 -39.51 -53.96
N GLY A 990 -71.73 -40.53 -53.21
CA GLY A 990 -70.71 -40.42 -52.16
C GLY A 990 -70.79 -41.56 -51.13
N SER A 991 -69.71 -41.78 -50.39
CA SER A 991 -69.61 -42.83 -49.35
C SER A 991 -70.38 -42.54 -48.06
N GLY A 992 -70.86 -41.31 -47.88
CA GLY A 992 -71.40 -40.86 -46.59
C GLY A 992 -70.32 -40.57 -45.52
N LEU A 993 -69.03 -40.60 -45.88
CA LEU A 993 -67.93 -40.34 -44.95
C LEU A 993 -67.44 -38.89 -44.96
N GLY A 994 -67.68 -38.10 -46.02
CA GLY A 994 -67.08 -36.77 -46.19
C GLY A 994 -67.39 -35.77 -45.07
N LEU A 995 -68.68 -35.60 -44.72
CA LEU A 995 -69.09 -34.69 -43.63
C LEU A 995 -68.69 -35.24 -42.24
N TYR A 996 -68.67 -36.56 -42.07
CA TYR A 996 -68.13 -37.19 -40.85
C TYR A 996 -66.63 -36.85 -40.68
N ILE A 997 -65.83 -36.98 -41.74
CA ILE A 997 -64.39 -36.62 -41.75
C ILE A 997 -64.20 -35.12 -41.51
N LEU A 998 -65.10 -34.28 -42.04
CA LEU A 998 -65.11 -32.85 -41.76
C LEU A 998 -65.35 -32.57 -40.27
N LYS A 999 -66.37 -33.18 -39.66
CA LYS A 999 -66.65 -33.01 -38.21
C LYS A 999 -65.47 -33.46 -37.36
N GLU A 1000 -64.91 -34.63 -37.65
CA GLU A 1000 -63.73 -35.14 -36.95
C GLU A 1000 -62.51 -34.20 -37.11
N SER A 1001 -62.37 -33.55 -38.26
CA SER A 1001 -61.31 -32.57 -38.53
C SER A 1001 -61.51 -31.27 -37.76
N VAL A 1002 -62.74 -30.77 -37.65
CA VAL A 1002 -63.11 -29.58 -36.86
C VAL A 1002 -62.95 -29.84 -35.36
N THR A 1003 -63.41 -30.99 -34.86
CA THR A 1003 -63.25 -31.38 -33.45
C THR A 1003 -61.78 -31.53 -33.07
N LYS A 1004 -60.92 -32.03 -33.97
CA LYS A 1004 -59.47 -32.08 -33.78
C LYS A 1004 -58.82 -30.69 -33.64
N LEU A 1005 -59.41 -29.66 -34.24
CA LEU A 1005 -58.97 -28.26 -34.12
C LEU A 1005 -59.61 -27.54 -32.93
N ASN A 1006 -60.32 -28.26 -32.05
CA ASN A 1006 -61.13 -27.68 -30.97
C ASN A 1006 -62.16 -26.66 -31.47
N GLY A 1007 -62.59 -26.79 -32.72
CA GLY A 1007 -63.64 -25.95 -33.31
C GLY A 1007 -65.00 -26.59 -33.23
N THR A 1008 -66.02 -25.82 -33.64
CA THR A 1008 -67.39 -26.31 -33.84
C THR A 1008 -67.83 -26.08 -35.29
N VAL A 1009 -68.72 -26.94 -35.77
CA VAL A 1009 -69.36 -26.79 -37.08
C VAL A 1009 -70.86 -26.77 -36.90
N GLU A 1010 -71.49 -25.76 -37.48
CA GLU A 1010 -72.94 -25.58 -37.51
C GLU A 1010 -73.40 -25.51 -38.97
N ALA A 1011 -74.54 -26.15 -39.26
CA ALA A 1011 -75.13 -26.19 -40.58
C ALA A 1011 -76.54 -25.61 -40.53
N ASN A 1012 -76.71 -24.44 -41.13
CA ASN A 1012 -78.02 -23.81 -41.32
C ASN A 1012 -78.41 -23.96 -42.79
N SER A 1013 -79.44 -24.75 -43.06
CA SER A 1013 -79.90 -24.99 -44.42
C SER A 1013 -81.40 -25.19 -44.46
N ALA A 1014 -82.01 -24.69 -45.52
CA ALA A 1014 -83.41 -24.91 -45.84
C ALA A 1014 -83.51 -25.32 -47.31
N ILE A 1015 -84.45 -26.23 -47.59
CA ILE A 1015 -84.72 -26.68 -48.96
C ILE A 1015 -84.94 -25.47 -49.86
N ASP A 1016 -84.27 -25.49 -51.01
CA ASP A 1016 -84.36 -24.48 -52.07
C ASP A 1016 -83.90 -23.06 -51.68
N GLN A 1017 -83.31 -22.87 -50.50
CA GLN A 1017 -82.66 -21.63 -50.09
C GLN A 1017 -81.13 -21.73 -50.04
N GLY A 1018 -80.60 -22.95 -50.14
CA GLY A 1018 -79.17 -23.24 -50.07
C GLY A 1018 -78.70 -23.60 -48.67
N SER A 1019 -77.38 -23.66 -48.49
CA SER A 1019 -76.75 -24.08 -47.22
C SER A 1019 -75.71 -23.06 -46.77
N ARG A 1020 -75.72 -22.76 -45.48
CA ARG A 1020 -74.68 -22.00 -44.79
C ARG A 1020 -74.03 -22.89 -43.75
N PHE A 1021 -72.76 -23.22 -43.98
CA PHE A 1021 -71.92 -23.89 -42.98
C PHE A 1021 -71.04 -22.85 -42.31
N THR A 1022 -71.10 -22.82 -40.98
CA THR A 1022 -70.31 -21.92 -40.14
C THR A 1022 -69.38 -22.77 -39.28
N ILE A 1023 -68.07 -22.57 -39.47
CA ILE A 1023 -67.01 -23.25 -38.72
C ILE A 1023 -66.35 -22.20 -37.83
N THR A 1024 -66.43 -22.43 -36.52
CA THR A 1024 -65.80 -21.60 -35.51
C THR A 1024 -64.51 -22.27 -35.10
N LEU A 1025 -63.38 -21.62 -35.38
CA LEU A 1025 -62.05 -22.10 -34.99
C LEU A 1025 -61.44 -21.13 -33.97
N PRO A 1026 -60.93 -21.61 -32.82
CA PRO A 1026 -60.29 -20.74 -31.84
C PRO A 1026 -59.01 -20.11 -32.40
N ILE A 1027 -58.80 -18.81 -32.16
CA ILE A 1027 -57.54 -18.11 -32.45
C ILE A 1027 -56.50 -18.64 -31.45
N PRO A 1028 -55.35 -19.15 -31.91
CA PRO A 1028 -54.30 -19.62 -31.00
C PRO A 1028 -53.77 -18.47 -30.14
N SER A 1029 -53.64 -18.66 -28.82
CA SER A 1029 -53.25 -17.62 -27.85
C SER A 1029 -51.78 -17.17 -27.92
N VAL A 1030 -50.99 -17.73 -28.85
CA VAL A 1030 -49.58 -17.41 -29.05
C VAL A 1030 -49.33 -17.40 -30.56
N ALA A 1031 -49.04 -16.23 -31.15
CA ALA A 1031 -48.45 -16.21 -32.48
C ALA A 1031 -47.06 -16.86 -32.37
N PRO A 1032 -46.75 -17.94 -33.12
CA PRO A 1032 -45.39 -18.44 -33.18
C PRO A 1032 -44.51 -17.31 -33.73
N THR A 1033 -43.43 -16.98 -33.02
CA THR A 1033 -42.39 -16.07 -33.52
C THR A 1033 -41.89 -16.59 -34.87
N VAL A 1034 -42.00 -15.76 -35.89
CA VAL A 1034 -40.84 -15.50 -36.75
C VAL A 1034 -40.09 -14.36 -36.12
#